data_AF-L8GS75-F1
#
_entry.id   AF-L8GS75-F1
#
_cell.length_a   1.000
_cell.length_b   1.000
_cell.length_c   1.000
_cell.angle_alpha   90.00
_cell.angle_beta   90.00
_cell.angle_gamma   90.00
#
_symmetry.space_group_name_H-M   'P 1'
#
loop_
_entity.id
_entity.type
_entity.pdbx_description
1 polymer ?
#
loop_
_entity_poly.entity_id
_entity_poly.type
_entity_poly.pdbx_seq_one_letter_code
_entity_poly.pdbx_strand_id
1 'polypeptide(L)'
;MNRLFARHTRPIVAQRTFPLSSAGTLRALSTPRWTAGPLRRLHGAVPMDGNTAAAHVAYGLSDIHAIYPITPSSQMGELADKWSAEGRLNAFGNTPRVIEMQSEMGAAGTLHGAAVGGALVSTFTASQGLLLMIPNLYRVAGELMPAVFHVTARAISGQGLSIYGDHSDVMAVKQTGVAMLASASPQEAMDLALVAHLSSIRSSVPFVHFFDGFRTSHEINTVEPIKYEDMRKLLDEEALEQFRRRGMNPETPNLRGLIDGPEHYFQQVEAANTILDGVLPVVEGYLDEVHKLTGRKYGLFDYHGHPEPRHVIVACGSSVSTVEEAVNHRNAQGERVGLIKVRLWRPFSIKHLVDALPKSVEKVAVIDRVRDYLASGGPLFQEVCTSLMMGGRRDVQLVNGRYGLGSKDFTPGMALAIFENLKQDQPLHNFVVGIKDDVTHKSLTVTEEPDTLPAGTKQSIFWGIGGDGTVGANEEAIKLIVENSNMYGQGYFAYSAHKSGGVTVSHLRFGEKPINSTYQVQNADLIAVHTTPYLKKFPSLLGPLKEGGTVILNSPWNDVAHLDRMLPDFVKRRIARRKARLINVDATAIAHEAGLRGRINMVMQAAFFKASEVLPLDVARAELRRVIDAQYARKGRDVLERNYAALDQGLARTVEVAYPDAWAECRDDVADYIVPDPADAPEQLRKVLRPTQRMEGDSLPVSAFDPRGAMPSGTSKYEKRGIAPAVAQWTNPDTCTQCNLCSALCPHAAIRPFLFTQEEAGSAPEGWEGRKAVGKAGKSYQYRVQVSPYDCTGCDVPFVDALDRGQARLWDFAAERLPIRSEVYPKESLKGSQFAKPCLEFSGACAGCGETPVVKLLTQLFGDELYIANATGCSIVWGGMFPWSAYTTNERGHGPAWGHSLFEDAAEYGFGIRHAVRYRREALRCAVQRDLAAGAYAAEHPALAEAEAFDGPSLVIAYAPCIAHGIKAGISTEVEEAKRAIKAGYHILYRYNPSLVEQGMNPLSLDSSPPDDQLLQFLRGENRYEALRQQHPELTDEKQRLLVRDVADRYRHYALLKEQLEPKDDGEEEEEKADEAKEEATA
;
A
#
# COMPACT_ATOMS: atom_id res chain seq x y z
N MET A 1 -2.64 47.00 -24.32
CA MET A 1 -2.34 46.22 -23.09
C MET A 1 -0.92 45.62 -23.05
N ASN A 2 0.12 46.34 -23.53
CA ASN A 2 1.48 45.76 -23.70
C ASN A 2 2.61 46.52 -22.96
N ARG A 3 2.34 47.16 -21.81
CA ARG A 3 3.36 47.97 -21.10
C ARG A 3 3.35 47.96 -19.56
N LEU A 4 2.79 46.95 -18.90
CA LEU A 4 2.69 46.95 -17.42
C LEU A 4 3.17 45.68 -16.67
N PHE A 5 3.90 44.76 -17.32
CA PHE A 5 4.45 43.56 -16.66
C PHE A 5 5.98 43.47 -16.70
N ALA A 6 6.65 44.56 -16.34
CA ALA A 6 8.10 44.53 -16.15
C ALA A 6 8.50 45.39 -14.94
N ARG A 7 8.39 44.82 -13.73
CA ARG A 7 9.21 45.17 -12.55
C ARG A 7 8.83 44.28 -11.36
N HIS A 8 9.84 43.56 -10.85
CA HIS A 8 9.98 42.95 -9.50
C HIS A 8 9.82 41.42 -9.40
N THR A 9 10.90 40.70 -9.73
CA THR A 9 11.28 39.45 -9.06
C THR A 9 12.76 39.54 -8.65
N ARG A 10 13.04 39.47 -7.34
CA ARG A 10 14.36 39.16 -6.77
C ARG A 10 14.15 38.07 -5.70
N PRO A 11 14.87 36.94 -5.75
CA PRO A 11 14.87 35.96 -4.66
C PRO A 11 15.89 36.39 -3.58
N ILE A 12 15.49 36.32 -2.30
CA ILE A 12 16.42 36.44 -1.18
C ILE A 12 16.85 35.03 -0.77
N VAL A 13 18.09 34.71 -1.13
CA VAL A 13 18.91 33.66 -0.51
C VAL A 13 19.53 34.28 0.74
N ALA A 14 19.37 33.64 1.90
CA ALA A 14 20.18 33.94 3.09
C ALA A 14 20.63 32.63 3.74
N GLN A 15 21.84 32.22 3.37
CA GLN A 15 22.68 31.28 4.10
C GLN A 15 22.96 31.84 5.51
N ARG A 16 22.84 30.99 6.54
CA ARG A 16 23.54 31.20 7.80
C ARG A 16 24.66 30.17 7.90
N THR A 17 25.86 30.64 7.64
CA THR A 17 27.13 30.03 8.03
C THR A 17 27.30 30.16 9.54
N PHE A 18 27.68 29.07 10.21
CA PHE A 18 28.23 29.11 11.57
C PHE A 18 29.70 28.67 11.52
N PRO A 19 30.60 29.36 12.25
CA PRO A 19 32.04 29.14 12.13
C PRO A 19 32.51 27.92 12.92
N LEU A 20 33.35 27.13 12.27
CA LEU A 20 34.21 26.12 12.88
C LEU A 20 35.29 26.80 13.74
N SER A 21 35.36 26.46 15.02
CA SER A 21 36.63 26.40 15.74
C SER A 21 36.50 25.57 17.02
N SER A 22 37.14 24.41 17.06
CA SER A 22 38.22 24.11 18.00
C SER A 22 38.57 22.62 17.90
N ALA A 23 39.87 22.38 17.73
CA ALA A 23 40.48 21.08 17.63
C ALA A 23 40.24 20.25 18.89
N GLY A 24 39.68 19.05 18.71
CA GLY A 24 39.53 18.03 19.73
C GLY A 24 39.77 16.66 19.11
N THR A 25 41.03 16.22 19.19
CA THR A 25 41.56 14.86 19.04
C THR A 25 40.61 13.78 18.47
N LEU A 26 40.87 13.38 17.23
CA LEU A 26 40.37 12.18 16.56
C LEU A 26 40.39 10.96 17.50
N ARG A 27 39.21 10.50 17.92
CA ARG A 27 39.01 9.10 18.30
C ARG A 27 38.31 8.41 17.13
N ALA A 28 39.02 7.47 16.51
CA ALA A 28 38.47 6.53 15.54
C ALA A 28 37.24 5.86 16.14
N LEU A 29 36.05 6.26 15.68
CA LEU A 29 34.82 5.53 15.95
C LEU A 29 34.86 4.28 15.07
N SER A 30 35.08 3.15 15.74
CA SER A 30 35.11 1.83 15.15
C SER A 30 33.84 1.57 14.35
N THR A 31 34.01 1.00 13.16
CA THR A 31 33.00 0.18 12.48
C THR A 31 32.26 -0.70 13.49
N PRO A 32 30.96 -1.02 13.29
CA PRO A 32 30.28 -2.00 14.12
C PRO A 32 31.09 -3.29 14.08
N ARG A 33 31.83 -3.57 15.16
CA ARG A 33 32.49 -4.85 15.34
C ARG A 33 31.38 -5.83 15.62
N TRP A 34 31.04 -6.64 14.63
CA TRP A 34 30.39 -7.93 14.82
C TRP A 34 31.31 -8.80 15.68
N THR A 35 31.24 -8.66 17.00
CA THR A 35 32.11 -9.40 17.94
C THR A 35 31.80 -10.90 17.87
N ALA A 36 32.84 -11.71 17.78
CA ALA A 36 32.78 -13.15 17.65
C ALA A 36 32.34 -13.81 18.96
N GLY A 37 31.18 -14.46 18.95
CA GLY A 37 30.88 -15.55 19.88
C GLY A 37 31.74 -16.79 19.56
N PRO A 38 31.94 -17.69 20.54
CA PRO A 38 32.94 -18.76 20.47
C PRO A 38 32.54 -19.99 19.63
N LEU A 39 31.36 -19.99 18.99
CA LEU A 39 30.93 -21.05 18.08
C LEU A 39 31.27 -20.65 16.63
N ARG A 40 31.90 -21.56 15.88
CA ARG A 40 32.36 -21.36 14.49
C ARG A 40 31.24 -20.73 13.65
N ARG A 41 31.47 -19.52 13.14
CA ARG A 41 30.59 -18.88 12.13
C ARG A 41 30.65 -19.68 10.84
N LEU A 42 29.50 -19.90 10.19
CA LEU A 42 29.43 -20.16 8.74
C LEU A 42 30.05 -18.96 8.01
N HIS A 43 31.38 -18.94 7.84
CA HIS A 43 32.16 -18.05 6.95
C HIS A 43 31.83 -16.53 6.96
N GLY A 44 31.20 -15.98 8.01
CA GLY A 44 30.79 -14.57 8.04
C GLY A 44 29.42 -14.26 7.42
N ALA A 45 28.60 -15.28 7.16
CA ALA A 45 27.21 -15.14 6.74
C ALA A 45 26.34 -14.50 7.83
N VAL A 46 25.33 -13.75 7.41
CA VAL A 46 24.39 -13.04 8.27
C VAL A 46 22.96 -13.18 7.75
N PRO A 47 21.96 -13.18 8.63
CA PRO A 47 20.54 -13.12 8.25
C PRO A 47 20.23 -11.77 7.59
N MET A 48 19.74 -11.79 6.36
CA MET A 48 19.46 -10.58 5.56
C MET A 48 18.32 -10.85 4.58
N ASP A 49 17.46 -9.85 4.36
CA ASP A 49 16.46 -9.89 3.30
C ASP A 49 17.00 -9.35 1.96
N GLY A 50 16.28 -9.62 0.86
CA GLY A 50 16.69 -9.18 -0.48
C GLY A 50 16.81 -7.65 -0.61
N ASN A 51 15.94 -6.90 0.06
CA ASN A 51 16.00 -5.43 0.10
C ASN A 51 17.31 -4.95 0.74
N THR A 52 17.65 -5.47 1.91
CA THR A 52 18.87 -5.11 2.64
C THR A 52 20.11 -5.51 1.85
N ALA A 53 20.08 -6.66 1.18
CA ALA A 53 21.17 -7.13 0.33
C ALA A 53 21.43 -6.20 -0.86
N ALA A 54 20.38 -5.83 -1.61
CA ALA A 54 20.50 -4.90 -2.73
C ALA A 54 20.88 -3.49 -2.27
N ALA A 55 20.26 -2.98 -1.20
CA ALA A 55 20.58 -1.66 -0.64
C ALA A 55 22.03 -1.58 -0.15
N HIS A 56 22.55 -2.65 0.45
CA HIS A 56 23.95 -2.71 0.91
C HIS A 56 24.92 -2.43 -0.23
N VAL A 57 24.72 -3.07 -1.39
CA VAL A 57 25.56 -2.85 -2.58
C VAL A 57 25.31 -1.48 -3.20
N ALA A 58 24.05 -1.10 -3.37
CA ALA A 58 23.69 0.20 -3.95
C ALA A 58 24.34 1.34 -3.17
N TYR A 59 24.26 1.31 -1.83
CA TYR A 59 24.89 2.27 -0.95
C TYR A 59 26.42 2.27 -1.08
N GLY A 60 27.02 1.10 -1.28
CA GLY A 60 28.46 0.95 -1.47
C GLY A 60 28.98 1.60 -2.75
N LEU A 61 28.19 1.61 -3.83
CA LEU A 61 28.63 1.98 -5.18
C LEU A 61 27.93 3.21 -5.78
N SER A 62 27.15 3.96 -4.98
CA SER A 62 26.51 5.21 -5.42
C SER A 62 26.94 6.40 -4.58
N ASP A 63 26.92 7.58 -5.21
CA ASP A 63 27.08 8.88 -4.57
C ASP A 63 25.72 9.48 -4.17
N ILE A 64 24.70 9.25 -5.00
CA ILE A 64 23.34 9.80 -4.80
C ILE A 64 22.27 8.71 -4.99
N HIS A 65 21.30 8.69 -4.08
CA HIS A 65 20.07 7.91 -4.17
C HIS A 65 18.88 8.84 -4.31
N ALA A 66 18.26 8.89 -5.50
CA ALA A 66 17.00 9.62 -5.69
C ALA A 66 15.84 8.66 -5.46
N ILE A 67 14.98 8.93 -4.48
CA ILE A 67 14.00 7.95 -3.99
C ILE A 67 12.57 8.50 -3.96
N TYR A 68 11.61 7.59 -3.96
CA TYR A 68 10.22 7.81 -3.57
C TYR A 68 9.67 6.50 -2.97
N PRO A 69 8.91 6.54 -1.86
CA PRO A 69 8.48 5.33 -1.18
C PRO A 69 7.36 4.62 -1.93
N ILE A 70 7.60 3.37 -2.32
CA ILE A 70 6.58 2.46 -2.85
C ILE A 70 6.83 1.02 -2.35
N THR A 71 5.81 0.38 -1.79
CA THR A 71 5.92 -1.02 -1.35
C THR A 71 6.13 -1.94 -2.57
N PRO A 72 6.97 -2.98 -2.53
CA PRO A 72 7.84 -3.40 -1.41
C PRO A 72 9.30 -2.87 -1.48
N SER A 73 9.60 -1.81 -2.24
CA SER A 73 10.96 -1.27 -2.38
C SER A 73 11.33 -0.21 -1.35
N SER A 74 10.35 0.40 -0.64
CA SER A 74 10.57 1.49 0.33
C SER A 74 11.70 1.22 1.33
N GLN A 75 11.80 -0.02 1.82
CA GLN A 75 12.82 -0.42 2.80
C GLN A 75 14.25 -0.13 2.32
N MET A 76 14.53 -0.25 1.01
CA MET A 76 15.86 0.08 0.48
C MET A 76 16.19 1.57 0.61
N GLY A 77 15.21 2.44 0.32
CA GLY A 77 15.35 3.89 0.51
C GLY A 77 15.49 4.28 1.97
N GLU A 78 14.68 3.67 2.85
CA GLU A 78 14.75 3.88 4.31
C GLU A 78 16.10 3.45 4.89
N LEU A 79 16.65 2.30 4.44
CA LEU A 79 17.97 1.83 4.86
C LEU A 79 19.08 2.75 4.37
N ALA A 80 19.03 3.20 3.11
CA ALA A 80 20.00 4.15 2.57
C ALA A 80 19.98 5.47 3.35
N ASP A 81 18.80 6.01 3.64
CA ASP A 81 18.64 7.26 4.41
C ASP A 81 19.17 7.08 5.84
N LYS A 82 18.78 6.00 6.51
CA LYS A 82 19.27 5.65 7.85
C LYS A 82 20.79 5.54 7.88
N TRP A 83 21.40 4.81 6.96
CA TRP A 83 22.85 4.64 6.92
C TRP A 83 23.58 5.96 6.61
N SER A 84 23.00 6.82 5.76
CA SER A 84 23.49 8.17 5.51
C SER A 84 23.47 9.02 6.79
N ALA A 85 22.35 9.02 7.52
CA ALA A 85 22.20 9.72 8.80
C ALA A 85 23.16 9.19 9.88
N GLU A 86 23.49 7.90 9.86
CA GLU A 86 24.47 7.27 10.74
C GLU A 86 25.94 7.55 10.33
N GLY A 87 26.17 8.23 9.20
CA GLY A 87 27.51 8.55 8.70
C GLY A 87 28.25 7.34 8.12
N ARG A 88 27.53 6.30 7.68
CA ARG A 88 28.14 5.16 6.99
C ARG A 88 28.82 5.68 5.71
N LEU A 89 30.02 5.16 5.42
CA LEU A 89 30.77 5.51 4.22
C LEU A 89 30.52 4.47 3.12
N ASN A 90 30.41 4.93 1.88
CA ASN A 90 30.42 4.08 0.69
C ASN A 90 31.84 3.59 0.36
N ALA A 91 32.00 2.81 -0.72
CA ALA A 91 33.30 2.27 -1.14
C ALA A 91 34.32 3.35 -1.56
N PHE A 92 33.86 4.59 -1.74
CA PHE A 92 34.68 5.77 -2.07
C PHE A 92 35.09 6.59 -0.85
N GLY A 93 34.66 6.20 0.36
CA GLY A 93 34.94 6.92 1.59
C GLY A 93 34.06 8.14 1.84
N ASN A 94 32.94 8.28 1.11
CA ASN A 94 31.99 9.39 1.25
C ASN A 94 30.66 8.89 1.83
N THR A 95 29.88 9.79 2.44
CA THR A 95 28.49 9.50 2.81
C THR A 95 27.58 9.79 1.61
N PRO A 96 26.87 8.79 1.04
CA PRO A 96 25.91 8.99 -0.04
C PRO A 96 24.80 9.96 0.36
N ARG A 97 24.33 10.75 -0.62
CA ARG A 97 23.17 11.63 -0.43
C ARG A 97 21.89 10.90 -0.80
N VAL A 98 20.88 10.98 0.04
CA VAL A 98 19.54 10.46 -0.23
C VAL A 98 18.60 11.64 -0.45
N ILE A 99 17.86 11.63 -1.55
CA ILE A 99 16.97 12.73 -1.96
C ILE A 99 15.58 12.14 -2.25
N GLU A 100 14.62 12.44 -1.38
CA GLU A 100 13.22 12.12 -1.61
C GLU A 100 12.57 13.15 -2.54
N MET A 101 11.88 12.67 -3.57
CA MET A 101 11.19 13.52 -4.55
C MET A 101 9.67 13.51 -4.33
N GLN A 102 8.92 14.26 -5.14
CA GLN A 102 7.45 14.32 -5.05
C GLN A 102 6.75 13.09 -5.65
N SER A 103 7.44 12.34 -6.51
CA SER A 103 7.00 11.09 -7.14
C SER A 103 8.20 10.35 -7.75
N GLU A 104 8.01 9.12 -8.19
CA GLU A 104 9.01 8.35 -8.93
C GLU A 104 9.42 9.02 -10.25
N MET A 105 8.52 9.77 -10.89
CA MET A 105 8.87 10.58 -12.07
C MET A 105 9.92 11.65 -11.70
N GLY A 106 9.74 12.32 -10.56
CA GLY A 106 10.70 13.27 -10.02
C GLY A 106 12.02 12.61 -9.59
N ALA A 107 11.94 11.42 -8.99
CA ALA A 107 13.12 10.62 -8.62
C ALA A 107 13.93 10.21 -9.87
N ALA A 108 13.28 9.76 -10.93
CA ALA A 108 13.95 9.39 -12.18
C ALA A 108 14.58 10.60 -12.88
N GLY A 109 13.92 11.76 -12.88
CA GLY A 109 14.50 13.00 -13.42
C GLY A 109 15.70 13.50 -12.60
N THR A 110 15.64 13.36 -11.27
CA THR A 110 16.76 13.71 -10.37
C THR A 110 17.93 12.76 -10.57
N LEU A 111 17.67 11.47 -10.71
CA LEU A 111 18.67 10.45 -11.05
C LEU A 111 19.33 10.77 -12.39
N HIS A 112 18.55 11.08 -13.43
CA HIS A 112 19.08 11.47 -14.74
C HIS A 112 19.98 12.70 -14.64
N GLY A 113 19.50 13.78 -14.01
CA GLY A 113 20.29 15.00 -13.84
C GLY A 113 21.58 14.78 -13.05
N ALA A 114 21.55 13.97 -11.99
CA ALA A 114 22.73 13.64 -11.20
C ALA A 114 23.75 12.78 -11.98
N ALA A 115 23.29 11.80 -12.76
CA ALA A 115 24.16 11.00 -13.63
C ALA A 115 24.84 11.87 -14.70
N VAL A 116 24.08 12.75 -15.35
CA VAL A 116 24.62 13.70 -16.33
C VAL A 116 25.61 14.67 -15.69
N GLY A 117 25.43 15.01 -14.41
CA GLY A 117 26.38 15.78 -13.61
C GLY A 117 27.65 15.03 -13.20
N GLY A 118 27.80 13.75 -13.55
CA GLY A 118 29.00 12.94 -13.28
C GLY A 118 29.00 12.24 -11.91
N ALA A 119 27.86 12.15 -11.22
CA ALA A 119 27.72 11.39 -9.98
C ALA A 119 27.26 9.95 -10.26
N LEU A 120 27.75 8.97 -9.49
CA LEU A 120 27.20 7.61 -9.54
C LEU A 120 25.84 7.59 -8.82
N VAL A 121 24.82 7.02 -9.47
CA VAL A 121 23.44 7.12 -9.00
C VAL A 121 22.73 5.79 -8.95
N SER A 122 21.81 5.67 -7.99
CA SER A 122 20.83 4.60 -7.96
C SER A 122 19.46 5.06 -7.46
N THR A 123 18.45 4.23 -7.69
CA THR A 123 17.09 4.42 -7.16
C THR A 123 16.46 3.08 -6.80
N PHE A 124 15.36 3.14 -6.06
CA PHE A 124 14.60 2.01 -5.55
C PHE A 124 13.13 2.19 -5.93
N THR A 125 12.53 1.25 -6.67
CA THR A 125 11.13 1.40 -7.11
C THR A 125 10.46 0.05 -7.38
N ALA A 126 9.17 0.08 -7.73
CA ALA A 126 8.34 -1.08 -8.07
C ALA A 126 7.07 -0.64 -8.80
N SER A 127 6.40 -1.53 -9.54
CA SER A 127 5.01 -1.36 -10.01
C SER A 127 4.76 0.00 -10.69
N GLN A 128 3.73 0.73 -10.25
CA GLN A 128 3.35 2.05 -10.74
C GLN A 128 4.52 3.03 -10.72
N GLY A 129 5.36 2.95 -9.70
CA GLY A 129 6.54 3.80 -9.58
C GLY A 129 7.50 3.62 -10.75
N LEU A 130 7.77 2.36 -11.14
CA LEU A 130 8.62 2.07 -12.30
C LEU A 130 7.99 2.58 -13.60
N LEU A 131 6.66 2.51 -13.74
CA LEU A 131 5.95 3.05 -14.91
C LEU A 131 6.16 4.57 -15.04
N LEU A 132 6.12 5.30 -13.93
CA LEU A 132 6.38 6.75 -13.90
C LEU A 132 7.84 7.10 -14.24
N MET A 133 8.77 6.14 -14.15
CA MET A 133 10.17 6.33 -14.54
C MET A 133 10.43 6.10 -16.03
N ILE A 134 9.50 5.48 -16.78
CA ILE A 134 9.69 5.11 -18.21
C ILE A 134 10.22 6.26 -19.07
N PRO A 135 9.67 7.49 -19.02
CA PRO A 135 10.17 8.58 -19.86
C PRO A 135 11.65 8.88 -19.62
N ASN A 136 12.10 8.84 -18.36
CA ASN A 136 13.49 9.07 -18.01
C ASN A 136 14.38 7.85 -18.26
N LEU A 137 13.86 6.62 -18.18
CA LEU A 137 14.63 5.42 -18.55
C LEU A 137 15.13 5.50 -20.00
N TYR A 138 14.27 5.94 -20.94
CA TYR A 138 14.69 6.20 -22.33
C TYR A 138 15.78 7.26 -22.44
N ARG A 139 15.71 8.33 -21.63
CA ARG A 139 16.71 9.40 -21.62
C ARG A 139 18.05 8.94 -21.07
N VAL A 140 18.05 8.25 -19.93
CA VAL A 140 19.26 7.73 -19.28
C VAL A 140 19.93 6.68 -20.16
N ALA A 141 19.16 5.79 -20.80
CA ALA A 141 19.69 4.80 -21.73
C ALA A 141 20.21 5.44 -23.03
N GLY A 142 19.44 6.35 -23.63
CA GLY A 142 19.83 7.02 -24.88
C GLY A 142 21.06 7.93 -24.73
N GLU A 143 21.28 8.49 -23.54
CA GLU A 143 22.49 9.26 -23.24
C GLU A 143 23.66 8.40 -22.75
N LEU A 144 23.48 7.07 -22.64
CA LEU A 144 24.49 6.11 -22.17
C LEU A 144 25.10 6.55 -20.84
N MET A 145 24.21 6.79 -19.87
CA MET A 145 24.57 7.19 -18.51
C MET A 145 24.57 5.97 -17.57
N PRO A 146 25.67 5.71 -16.84
CA PRO A 146 25.72 4.65 -15.85
C PRO A 146 24.78 4.97 -14.68
N ALA A 147 23.84 4.07 -14.41
CA ALA A 147 22.86 4.17 -13.34
C ALA A 147 22.28 2.79 -13.03
N VAL A 148 21.89 2.55 -11.78
CA VAL A 148 21.24 1.29 -11.40
C VAL A 148 19.90 1.53 -10.71
N PHE A 149 18.85 0.95 -11.30
CA PHE A 149 17.49 0.92 -10.78
C PHE A 149 17.30 -0.43 -10.10
N HIS A 150 17.21 -0.44 -8.76
CA HIS A 150 16.89 -1.66 -8.02
C HIS A 150 15.37 -1.78 -7.88
N VAL A 151 14.80 -2.82 -8.49
CA VAL A 151 13.35 -3.00 -8.60
C VAL A 151 12.91 -4.24 -7.84
N THR A 152 12.02 -4.06 -6.87
CA THR A 152 11.31 -5.19 -6.27
C THR A 152 10.07 -5.48 -7.13
N ALA A 153 10.22 -6.35 -8.13
CA ALA A 153 9.22 -6.57 -9.18
C ALA A 153 7.85 -6.87 -8.57
N ARG A 154 6.85 -6.05 -8.93
CA ARG A 154 5.51 -6.00 -8.34
C ARG A 154 4.43 -5.84 -9.42
N ALA A 155 3.30 -6.49 -9.17
CA ALA A 155 2.08 -6.37 -9.96
C ALA A 155 1.69 -4.92 -10.29
N ILE A 156 1.39 -4.65 -11.57
CA ILE A 156 0.73 -3.42 -12.02
C ILE A 156 -0.77 -3.50 -11.68
N SER A 157 -1.33 -2.37 -11.24
CA SER A 157 -2.75 -2.19 -11.00
C SER A 157 -3.54 -2.29 -12.31
N GLY A 158 -4.25 -3.40 -12.49
CA GLY A 158 -5.20 -3.63 -13.59
C GLY A 158 -6.63 -3.46 -13.11
N GLN A 159 -7.39 -4.56 -13.05
CA GLN A 159 -8.74 -4.60 -12.46
C GLN A 159 -8.76 -4.35 -10.94
N GLY A 160 -7.60 -4.34 -10.30
CA GLY A 160 -7.41 -4.03 -8.89
C GLY A 160 -5.93 -3.83 -8.56
N LEU A 161 -5.67 -3.17 -7.44
CA LEU A 161 -4.31 -2.98 -6.94
C LEU A 161 -3.79 -4.26 -6.27
N SER A 162 -2.54 -4.62 -6.56
CA SER A 162 -1.79 -5.59 -5.77
C SER A 162 -0.46 -4.99 -5.33
N ILE A 163 -0.11 -5.17 -4.06
CA ILE A 163 1.22 -4.83 -3.55
C ILE A 163 2.24 -5.93 -3.80
N TYR A 164 1.77 -7.11 -4.21
CA TYR A 164 2.55 -8.34 -4.22
C TYR A 164 3.32 -8.54 -5.53
N GLY A 165 4.37 -9.37 -5.45
CA GLY A 165 5.37 -9.55 -6.49
C GLY A 165 4.91 -10.34 -7.71
N ASP A 166 5.16 -9.78 -8.89
CA ASP A 166 5.21 -10.44 -10.20
C ASP A 166 6.05 -9.56 -11.15
N HIS A 167 6.21 -9.95 -12.42
CA HIS A 167 7.12 -9.28 -13.37
C HIS A 167 6.43 -8.25 -14.28
N SER A 168 5.17 -7.91 -14.05
CA SER A 168 4.44 -7.00 -14.95
C SER A 168 5.09 -5.63 -15.10
N ASP A 169 5.70 -5.09 -14.05
CA ASP A 169 6.40 -3.81 -14.05
C ASP A 169 7.71 -3.84 -14.84
N VAL A 170 8.60 -4.79 -14.55
CA VAL A 170 9.88 -4.92 -15.24
C VAL A 170 9.68 -5.29 -16.71
N MET A 171 8.62 -6.03 -17.05
CA MET A 171 8.28 -6.32 -18.43
C MET A 171 7.72 -5.11 -19.19
N ALA A 172 7.18 -4.10 -18.50
CA ALA A 172 6.73 -2.85 -19.11
C ALA A 172 7.89 -1.92 -19.52
N VAL A 173 9.11 -2.18 -19.05
CA VAL A 173 10.30 -1.36 -19.36
C VAL A 173 11.33 -2.05 -20.26
N LYS A 174 11.05 -3.27 -20.73
CA LYS A 174 11.99 -4.11 -21.51
C LYS A 174 12.50 -3.48 -22.82
N GLN A 175 11.81 -2.46 -23.32
CA GLN A 175 12.08 -1.75 -24.56
C GLN A 175 12.77 -0.39 -24.38
N THR A 176 13.05 0.01 -23.13
CA THR A 176 13.59 1.35 -22.80
C THR A 176 15.07 1.53 -23.11
N GLY A 177 15.77 0.47 -23.50
CA GLY A 177 17.21 0.47 -23.78
C GLY A 177 18.10 0.13 -22.58
N VAL A 178 17.50 -0.12 -21.40
CA VAL A 178 18.24 -0.56 -20.20
C VAL A 178 18.66 -2.04 -20.30
N ALA A 179 19.79 -2.37 -19.68
CA ALA A 179 20.11 -3.76 -19.35
C ALA A 179 19.25 -4.24 -18.17
N MET A 180 18.91 -5.52 -18.13
CA MET A 180 18.01 -6.08 -17.11
C MET A 180 18.58 -7.36 -16.54
N LEU A 181 18.81 -7.39 -15.23
CA LEU A 181 19.44 -8.51 -14.51
C LEU A 181 18.53 -8.97 -13.36
N ALA A 182 18.18 -10.26 -13.35
CA ALA A 182 17.24 -10.86 -12.42
C ALA A 182 17.96 -11.66 -11.33
N SER A 183 17.55 -11.48 -10.07
CA SER A 183 18.02 -12.23 -8.91
C SER A 183 16.91 -13.12 -8.35
N ALA A 184 17.24 -14.38 -8.05
CA ALA A 184 16.28 -15.38 -7.57
C ALA A 184 16.22 -15.54 -6.04
N SER A 185 17.20 -15.00 -5.31
CA SER A 185 17.31 -15.15 -3.86
C SER A 185 17.94 -13.91 -3.21
N PRO A 186 17.85 -13.73 -1.87
CA PRO A 186 18.57 -12.66 -1.19
C PRO A 186 20.09 -12.69 -1.41
N GLN A 187 20.68 -13.89 -1.57
CA GLN A 187 22.10 -14.02 -1.91
C GLN A 187 22.39 -13.52 -3.34
N GLU A 188 21.57 -13.92 -4.32
CA GLU A 188 21.72 -13.39 -5.68
C GLU A 188 21.46 -11.88 -5.75
N ALA A 189 20.55 -11.35 -4.93
CA ALA A 189 20.31 -9.91 -4.85
C ALA A 189 21.54 -9.12 -4.36
N MET A 190 22.41 -9.72 -3.53
CA MET A 190 23.72 -9.17 -3.19
C MET A 190 24.68 -9.25 -4.39
N ASP A 191 24.83 -10.45 -4.96
CA ASP A 191 25.88 -10.72 -5.95
C ASP A 191 25.61 -10.02 -7.28
N LEU A 192 24.37 -10.07 -7.77
CA LEU A 192 23.99 -9.50 -9.07
C LEU A 192 23.71 -8.01 -8.99
N ALA A 193 23.41 -7.45 -7.82
CA ALA A 193 23.47 -6.00 -7.62
C ALA A 193 24.90 -5.49 -7.87
N LEU A 194 25.92 -6.21 -7.40
CA LEU A 194 27.32 -5.83 -7.62
C LEU A 194 27.67 -5.89 -9.11
N VAL A 195 27.27 -6.98 -9.79
CA VAL A 195 27.45 -7.10 -11.25
C VAL A 195 26.77 -5.96 -11.99
N ALA A 196 25.54 -5.58 -11.62
CA ALA A 196 24.80 -4.50 -12.27
C ALA A 196 25.52 -3.15 -12.15
N HIS A 197 26.00 -2.79 -10.96
CA HIS A 197 26.74 -1.54 -10.74
C HIS A 197 28.06 -1.50 -11.53
N LEU A 198 28.88 -2.54 -11.39
CA LEU A 198 30.18 -2.60 -12.06
C LEU A 198 30.03 -2.64 -13.59
N SER A 199 29.06 -3.41 -14.09
CA SER A 199 28.75 -3.48 -15.52
C SER A 199 28.22 -2.16 -16.05
N SER A 200 27.37 -1.46 -15.29
CA SER A 200 26.84 -0.16 -15.70
C SER A 200 27.95 0.88 -15.85
N ILE A 201 28.86 0.95 -14.88
CA ILE A 201 30.00 1.86 -14.91
C ILE A 201 30.92 1.56 -16.10
N ARG A 202 31.26 0.29 -16.33
CA ARG A 202 32.17 -0.10 -17.41
C ARG A 202 31.55 0.05 -18.81
N SER A 203 30.28 -0.31 -18.97
CA SER A 203 29.59 -0.27 -20.28
C SER A 203 28.94 1.07 -20.60
N SER A 204 28.78 1.95 -19.61
CA SER A 204 27.96 3.17 -19.72
C SER A 204 26.48 2.91 -20.04
N VAL A 205 25.99 1.69 -19.84
CA VAL A 205 24.58 1.35 -20.03
C VAL A 205 23.90 1.30 -18.67
N PRO A 206 22.72 1.90 -18.48
CA PRO A 206 21.97 1.78 -17.23
C PRO A 206 21.38 0.38 -17.04
N PHE A 207 21.32 -0.08 -15.79
CA PHE A 207 20.80 -1.39 -15.41
C PHE A 207 19.53 -1.29 -14.58
N VAL A 208 18.56 -2.14 -14.88
CA VAL A 208 17.49 -2.54 -13.98
C VAL A 208 17.89 -3.88 -13.34
N HIS A 209 18.28 -3.84 -12.07
CA HIS A 209 18.49 -5.04 -11.26
C HIS A 209 17.20 -5.35 -10.50
N PHE A 210 16.57 -6.48 -10.79
CA PHE A 210 15.26 -6.80 -10.22
C PHE A 210 15.21 -8.16 -9.52
N PHE A 211 14.33 -8.25 -8.54
CA PHE A 211 14.02 -9.47 -7.80
C PHE A 211 12.58 -9.43 -7.31
N ASP A 212 12.01 -10.61 -7.03
CA ASP A 212 10.58 -10.74 -6.83
C ASP A 212 10.12 -10.05 -5.53
N GLY A 213 9.18 -9.11 -5.64
CA GLY A 213 8.60 -8.38 -4.52
C GLY A 213 7.97 -9.31 -3.49
N PHE A 214 8.23 -9.04 -2.21
CA PHE A 214 7.94 -9.91 -1.06
C PHE A 214 8.68 -11.25 -1.07
N ARG A 215 8.50 -12.07 -2.12
CA ARG A 215 9.02 -13.44 -2.19
C ARG A 215 10.54 -13.52 -2.09
N THR A 216 11.25 -12.50 -2.59
CA THR A 216 12.70 -12.33 -2.42
C THR A 216 13.01 -11.09 -1.59
N SER A 217 12.30 -9.98 -1.83
CA SER A 217 12.64 -8.70 -1.18
C SER A 217 12.46 -8.70 0.33
N HIS A 218 11.50 -9.48 0.85
CA HIS A 218 11.19 -9.61 2.28
C HIS A 218 11.46 -11.03 2.82
N GLU A 219 12.03 -11.92 2.00
CA GLU A 219 12.51 -13.21 2.50
C GLU A 219 13.83 -12.97 3.24
N ILE A 220 13.85 -13.22 4.55
CA ILE A 220 15.09 -13.26 5.31
C ILE A 220 15.77 -14.59 4.97
N ASN A 221 17.03 -14.54 4.55
CA ASN A 221 17.83 -15.72 4.30
C ASN A 221 19.24 -15.54 4.86
N THR A 222 20.02 -16.61 4.95
CA THR A 222 21.43 -16.56 5.36
C THR A 222 22.27 -16.13 4.15
N VAL A 223 22.80 -14.91 4.19
CA VAL A 223 23.54 -14.28 3.09
C VAL A 223 24.98 -14.04 3.50
N GLU A 224 25.92 -14.30 2.59
CA GLU A 224 27.33 -13.93 2.70
C GLU A 224 27.53 -12.52 2.11
N PRO A 225 27.69 -11.47 2.96
CA PRO A 225 27.76 -10.11 2.48
C PRO A 225 29.12 -9.81 1.85
N ILE A 226 29.11 -9.11 0.72
CA ILE A 226 30.33 -8.60 0.09
C ILE A 226 30.75 -7.31 0.78
N LYS A 227 32.04 -7.14 1.12
CA LYS A 227 32.52 -5.92 1.77
C LYS A 227 32.78 -4.80 0.76
N TYR A 228 32.64 -3.56 1.20
CA TYR A 228 32.90 -2.37 0.34
C TYR A 228 34.36 -2.31 -0.14
N GLU A 229 35.31 -2.79 0.67
CA GLU A 229 36.72 -2.90 0.27
C GLU A 229 36.91 -3.84 -0.93
N ASP A 230 36.11 -4.89 -1.04
CA ASP A 230 36.19 -5.85 -2.13
C ASP A 230 35.43 -5.37 -3.36
N MET A 231 34.29 -4.69 -3.16
CA MET A 231 33.59 -3.98 -4.25
C MET A 231 34.50 -2.95 -4.92
N ARG A 232 35.26 -2.19 -4.11
CA ARG A 232 36.18 -1.16 -4.60
C ARG A 232 37.29 -1.71 -5.50
N LYS A 233 37.82 -2.89 -5.17
CA LYS A 233 38.89 -3.57 -5.94
C LYS A 233 38.43 -4.00 -7.33
N LEU A 234 37.13 -4.27 -7.50
CA LEU A 234 36.55 -4.68 -8.77
C LEU A 234 36.16 -3.50 -9.66
N LEU A 235 36.25 -2.27 -9.17
CA LEU A 235 35.83 -1.10 -9.91
C LEU A 235 36.81 -0.76 -11.04
N ASP A 236 36.26 -0.56 -12.24
CA ASP A 236 36.99 -0.01 -13.38
C ASP A 236 37.18 1.51 -13.21
N GLU A 237 38.34 1.90 -12.68
CA GLU A 237 38.71 3.29 -12.43
C GLU A 237 38.75 4.15 -13.69
N GLU A 238 39.19 3.55 -14.81
CA GLU A 238 39.29 4.27 -16.08
C GLU A 238 37.90 4.57 -16.63
N ALA A 239 37.00 3.58 -16.61
CA ALA A 239 35.61 3.79 -17.02
C ALA A 239 34.90 4.83 -16.14
N LEU A 240 35.13 4.81 -14.81
CA LEU A 240 34.60 5.83 -13.90
C LEU A 240 35.11 7.23 -14.23
N GLU A 241 36.41 7.38 -14.47
CA GLU A 241 37.01 8.67 -14.84
C GLU A 241 36.48 9.15 -16.20
N GLN A 242 36.33 8.26 -17.19
CA GLN A 242 35.72 8.59 -18.48
C GLN A 242 34.26 9.02 -18.35
N PHE A 243 33.48 8.37 -17.47
CA PHE A 243 32.12 8.81 -17.14
C PHE A 243 32.11 10.24 -16.58
N ARG A 244 32.95 10.52 -15.58
CA ARG A 244 33.05 11.85 -14.95
C ARG A 244 33.45 12.93 -15.95
N ARG A 245 34.42 12.64 -16.83
CA ARG A 245 34.86 13.56 -17.89
C ARG A 245 33.78 13.87 -18.92
N ARG A 246 32.89 12.92 -19.20
CA ARG A 246 31.75 13.14 -20.11
C ARG A 246 30.64 13.96 -19.46
N GLY A 247 30.58 14.04 -18.13
CA GLY A 247 29.56 14.80 -17.39
C GLY A 247 29.48 16.27 -17.83
N MET A 248 28.31 16.89 -17.63
CA MET A 248 28.13 18.31 -17.92
C MET A 248 28.95 19.16 -16.95
N ASN A 249 29.89 19.93 -17.49
CA ASN A 249 30.74 20.83 -16.71
C ASN A 249 30.97 22.14 -17.50
N PRO A 250 30.77 23.34 -16.93
CA PRO A 250 31.01 24.60 -17.64
C PRO A 250 32.47 24.82 -18.07
N GLU A 251 33.45 24.14 -17.45
CA GLU A 251 34.85 24.17 -17.87
C GLU A 251 35.11 23.35 -19.14
N THR A 252 34.28 22.35 -19.41
CA THR A 252 34.30 21.50 -20.61
C THR A 252 32.88 21.29 -21.14
N PRO A 253 32.23 22.35 -21.64
CA PRO A 253 30.79 22.32 -21.92
C PRO A 253 30.44 21.37 -23.06
N ASN A 254 29.32 20.65 -22.89
CA ASN A 254 28.67 19.87 -23.94
C ASN A 254 27.15 20.15 -23.95
N LEU A 255 26.51 19.96 -25.11
CA LEU A 255 25.06 20.08 -25.27
C LEU A 255 24.45 18.68 -25.36
N ARG A 256 23.28 18.48 -24.76
CA ARG A 256 22.58 17.19 -24.68
C ARG A 256 21.08 17.40 -24.85
N GLY A 257 20.38 16.35 -25.28
CA GLY A 257 18.93 16.41 -25.51
C GLY A 257 18.53 17.40 -26.59
N LEU A 258 19.29 17.41 -27.68
CA LEU A 258 19.04 18.26 -28.84
C LEU A 258 17.74 17.85 -29.54
N ILE A 259 17.26 18.75 -30.39
CA ILE A 259 16.12 18.51 -31.28
C ILE A 259 16.70 18.09 -32.63
N ASP A 260 16.50 16.82 -32.99
CA ASP A 260 16.98 16.26 -34.25
C ASP A 260 15.86 16.16 -35.28
N GLY A 261 16.18 16.52 -36.52
CA GLY A 261 15.34 16.22 -37.69
C GLY A 261 15.46 14.75 -38.13
N PRO A 262 14.53 14.27 -38.99
CA PRO A 262 14.56 12.90 -39.52
C PRO A 262 15.85 12.56 -40.29
N GLU A 263 16.58 13.55 -40.80
CA GLU A 263 17.87 13.39 -41.48
C GLU A 263 19.03 12.95 -40.56
N HIS A 264 18.86 13.02 -39.23
CA HIS A 264 19.91 12.70 -38.25
C HIS A 264 19.47 11.71 -37.18
N TYR A 265 18.20 11.78 -36.74
CA TYR A 265 17.73 11.05 -35.56
C TYR A 265 17.98 9.53 -35.68
N PHE A 266 17.67 8.92 -36.83
CA PHE A 266 17.86 7.48 -37.00
C PHE A 266 19.34 7.07 -36.89
N GLN A 267 20.23 7.82 -37.56
CA GLN A 267 21.67 7.56 -37.50
C GLN A 267 22.22 7.76 -36.08
N GLN A 268 21.73 8.73 -35.32
CA GLN A 268 22.15 8.94 -33.93
C GLN A 268 21.70 7.82 -32.99
N VAL A 269 20.47 7.34 -33.14
CA VAL A 269 19.95 6.20 -32.36
C VAL A 269 20.79 4.95 -32.63
N GLU A 270 21.07 4.63 -33.89
CA GLU A 270 21.90 3.47 -34.27
C GLU A 270 23.38 3.61 -33.89
N ALA A 271 23.89 4.85 -33.73
CA ALA A 271 25.27 5.07 -33.31
C ALA A 271 25.56 4.49 -31.90
N ALA A 272 24.53 4.37 -31.05
CA ALA A 272 24.65 3.76 -29.73
C ALA A 272 25.09 2.28 -29.79
N ASN A 273 24.87 1.57 -30.90
CA ASN A 273 25.28 0.17 -31.07
C ASN A 273 26.79 -0.03 -30.90
N THR A 274 27.60 1.00 -31.18
CA THR A 274 29.06 0.99 -30.91
C THR A 274 29.42 0.72 -29.45
N ILE A 275 28.47 0.97 -28.53
CA ILE A 275 28.59 0.70 -27.10
C ILE A 275 27.69 -0.48 -26.69
N LEU A 276 26.44 -0.54 -27.18
CA LEU A 276 25.46 -1.56 -26.79
C LEU A 276 25.93 -3.00 -27.15
N ASP A 277 26.61 -3.18 -28.27
CA ASP A 277 27.11 -4.50 -28.69
C ASP A 277 28.20 -5.05 -27.74
N GLY A 278 28.84 -4.18 -26.95
CA GLY A 278 29.87 -4.54 -25.98
C GLY A 278 29.37 -4.91 -24.59
N VAL A 279 28.07 -4.81 -24.31
CA VAL A 279 27.51 -5.02 -22.96
C VAL A 279 27.63 -6.49 -22.50
N LEU A 280 27.37 -7.44 -23.40
CA LEU A 280 27.36 -8.87 -23.05
C LEU A 280 28.70 -9.36 -22.47
N PRO A 281 29.86 -9.16 -23.14
CA PRO A 281 31.16 -9.54 -22.57
C PRO A 281 31.49 -8.83 -21.25
N VAL A 282 31.00 -7.60 -21.05
CA VAL A 282 31.20 -6.86 -19.79
C VAL A 282 30.47 -7.56 -18.64
N VAL A 283 29.22 -7.95 -18.85
CA VAL A 283 28.44 -8.66 -17.82
C VAL A 283 29.07 -10.02 -17.52
N GLU A 284 29.45 -10.79 -18.54
CA GLU A 284 30.14 -12.09 -18.34
C GLU A 284 31.44 -11.92 -17.55
N GLY A 285 32.26 -10.93 -17.89
CA GLY A 285 33.50 -10.64 -17.17
C GLY A 285 33.26 -10.33 -15.68
N TYR A 286 32.24 -9.56 -15.35
CA TYR A 286 31.93 -9.29 -13.94
C TYR A 286 31.27 -10.46 -13.21
N LEU A 287 30.52 -11.32 -13.89
CA LEU A 287 30.06 -12.58 -13.31
C LEU A 287 31.25 -13.48 -12.93
N ASP A 288 32.28 -13.53 -13.78
CA ASP A 288 33.52 -14.25 -13.50
C ASP A 288 34.32 -13.63 -12.35
N GLU A 289 34.41 -12.29 -12.26
CA GLU A 289 35.06 -11.62 -11.13
C GLU A 289 34.32 -11.86 -9.81
N VAL A 290 32.98 -11.83 -9.82
CA VAL A 290 32.19 -12.20 -8.65
C VAL A 290 32.40 -13.66 -8.29
N HIS A 291 32.52 -14.57 -9.27
CA HIS A 291 32.87 -15.97 -9.00
C HIS A 291 34.25 -16.11 -8.35
N LYS A 292 35.27 -15.39 -8.81
CA LYS A 292 36.61 -15.39 -8.19
C LYS A 292 36.58 -14.86 -6.76
N LEU A 293 35.79 -13.82 -6.51
CA LEU A 293 35.67 -13.20 -5.19
C LEU A 293 34.91 -14.09 -4.19
N THR A 294 33.85 -14.74 -4.65
CA THR A 294 32.84 -15.34 -3.76
C THR A 294 32.76 -16.87 -3.83
N GLY A 295 33.35 -17.47 -4.86
CA GLY A 295 33.18 -18.89 -5.20
C GLY A 295 31.84 -19.22 -5.87
N ARG A 296 30.89 -18.29 -5.97
CA ARG A 296 29.55 -18.53 -6.55
C ARG A 296 29.56 -18.22 -8.04
N LYS A 297 29.23 -19.22 -8.86
CA LYS A 297 29.27 -19.12 -10.32
C LYS A 297 27.89 -18.81 -10.87
N TYR A 298 27.82 -17.84 -11.77
CA TYR A 298 26.61 -17.42 -12.46
C TYR A 298 26.88 -17.30 -13.96
N GLY A 299 25.96 -17.80 -14.78
CA GLY A 299 25.91 -17.52 -16.21
C GLY A 299 24.81 -16.52 -16.55
N LEU A 300 24.78 -16.05 -17.81
CA LEU A 300 23.66 -15.26 -18.33
C LEU A 300 22.36 -16.09 -18.31
N PHE A 301 22.51 -17.37 -18.67
CA PHE A 301 21.55 -18.45 -18.58
C PHE A 301 22.28 -19.65 -17.99
N ASP A 302 21.79 -20.25 -16.89
CA ASP A 302 22.35 -21.52 -16.42
C ASP A 302 21.36 -22.65 -16.61
N TYR A 303 21.91 -23.79 -17.02
CA TYR A 303 21.20 -25.05 -17.04
C TYR A 303 21.39 -25.82 -15.72
N HIS A 304 20.33 -26.45 -15.23
CA HIS A 304 20.37 -27.38 -14.12
C HIS A 304 19.48 -28.60 -14.40
N GLY A 305 19.97 -29.81 -14.17
CA GLY A 305 19.19 -31.03 -14.34
C GLY A 305 19.98 -32.20 -14.91
N HIS A 306 19.25 -33.18 -15.45
CA HIS A 306 19.85 -34.38 -16.04
C HIS A 306 20.71 -34.00 -17.26
N PRO A 307 21.91 -34.58 -17.50
CA PRO A 307 22.75 -34.20 -18.65
C PRO A 307 22.09 -34.37 -20.02
N GLU A 308 21.15 -35.30 -20.12
CA GLU A 308 20.33 -35.56 -21.31
C GLU A 308 18.83 -35.43 -20.99
N PRO A 309 18.29 -34.23 -20.74
CA PRO A 309 16.89 -34.05 -20.42
C PRO A 309 16.01 -34.20 -21.68
N ARG A 310 14.79 -34.72 -21.53
CA ARG A 310 13.76 -34.67 -22.59
C ARG A 310 12.85 -33.46 -22.44
N HIS A 311 12.58 -33.06 -21.19
CA HIS A 311 11.68 -31.95 -20.85
C HIS A 311 12.42 -30.89 -20.03
N VAL A 312 12.28 -29.63 -20.40
CA VAL A 312 12.92 -28.51 -19.71
C VAL A 312 11.91 -27.40 -19.40
N ILE A 313 12.05 -26.79 -18.22
CA ILE A 313 11.35 -25.54 -17.89
C ILE A 313 12.32 -24.37 -18.07
N VAL A 314 11.88 -23.26 -18.66
CA VAL A 314 12.62 -22.00 -18.70
C VAL A 314 11.91 -20.99 -17.80
N ALA A 315 12.62 -20.45 -16.82
CA ALA A 315 12.05 -19.58 -15.78
C ALA A 315 13.00 -18.45 -15.37
N CYS A 316 12.45 -17.44 -14.72
CA CYS A 316 13.14 -16.22 -14.25
C CYS A 316 12.65 -15.85 -12.84
N GLY A 317 13.48 -15.14 -12.08
CA GLY A 317 13.18 -14.73 -10.70
C GLY A 317 13.16 -15.90 -9.72
N SER A 318 12.46 -15.77 -8.60
CA SER A 318 12.54 -16.71 -7.48
C SER A 318 12.06 -18.12 -7.83
N SER A 319 11.18 -18.26 -8.83
CA SER A 319 10.64 -19.55 -9.25
C SER A 319 11.70 -20.58 -9.62
N VAL A 320 12.87 -20.13 -10.09
CA VAL A 320 13.94 -21.01 -10.55
C VAL A 320 14.43 -21.91 -9.41
N SER A 321 14.37 -21.44 -8.16
CA SER A 321 14.75 -22.23 -6.99
C SER A 321 13.73 -23.32 -6.68
N THR A 322 12.42 -23.01 -6.74
CA THR A 322 11.36 -24.04 -6.61
C THR A 322 11.45 -25.08 -7.74
N VAL A 323 11.65 -24.65 -8.99
CA VAL A 323 11.76 -25.59 -10.11
C VAL A 323 13.00 -26.46 -9.99
N GLU A 324 14.12 -25.91 -9.49
CA GLU A 324 15.34 -26.67 -9.23
C GLU A 324 15.13 -27.77 -8.18
N GLU A 325 14.43 -27.48 -7.07
CA GLU A 325 14.04 -28.50 -6.08
C GLU A 325 13.18 -29.60 -6.72
N ALA A 326 12.21 -29.23 -7.55
CA ALA A 326 11.35 -30.17 -8.27
C ALA A 326 12.12 -31.02 -9.30
N VAL A 327 13.07 -30.43 -10.03
CA VAL A 327 13.98 -31.13 -10.96
C VAL A 327 14.84 -32.13 -10.21
N ASN A 328 15.42 -31.74 -9.06
CA ASN A 328 16.22 -32.64 -8.22
C ASN A 328 15.39 -33.83 -7.75
N HIS A 329 14.15 -33.59 -7.31
CA HIS A 329 13.22 -34.63 -6.88
C HIS A 329 12.93 -35.64 -8.00
N ARG A 330 12.60 -35.17 -9.22
CA ARG A 330 12.27 -36.05 -10.35
C ARG A 330 13.47 -36.77 -10.93
N ASN A 331 14.62 -36.12 -11.01
CA ASN A 331 15.83 -36.79 -11.47
C ASN A 331 16.28 -37.88 -10.47
N ALA A 332 16.07 -37.68 -9.16
CA ALA A 332 16.30 -38.74 -8.16
C ALA A 332 15.35 -39.94 -8.33
N GLN A 333 14.19 -39.75 -8.97
CA GLN A 333 13.25 -40.82 -9.35
C GLN A 333 13.55 -41.42 -10.74
N GLY A 334 14.66 -41.02 -11.38
CA GLY A 334 15.08 -41.54 -12.68
C GLY A 334 14.47 -40.83 -13.90
N GLU A 335 13.71 -39.76 -13.68
CA GLU A 335 13.24 -38.92 -14.80
C GLU A 335 14.39 -38.11 -15.40
N ARG A 336 14.20 -37.66 -16.66
CA ARG A 336 15.18 -36.88 -17.41
C ARG A 336 14.66 -35.47 -17.65
N VAL A 337 14.66 -34.66 -16.59
CA VAL A 337 14.15 -33.29 -16.62
C VAL A 337 15.24 -32.26 -16.32
N GLY A 338 15.00 -31.01 -16.73
CA GLY A 338 15.90 -29.90 -16.45
C GLY A 338 15.23 -28.54 -16.40
N LEU A 339 16.05 -27.54 -16.11
CA LEU A 339 15.68 -26.15 -15.91
C LEU A 339 16.72 -25.26 -16.58
N ILE A 340 16.28 -24.21 -17.27
CA ILE A 340 17.10 -23.04 -17.61
C ILE A 340 16.66 -21.87 -16.74
N LYS A 341 17.60 -21.30 -15.99
CA LYS A 341 17.37 -20.10 -15.18
C LYS A 341 17.90 -18.87 -15.91
N VAL A 342 17.02 -17.91 -16.18
CA VAL A 342 17.34 -16.66 -16.88
C VAL A 342 17.79 -15.61 -15.86
N ARG A 343 19.01 -15.09 -16.02
CA ARG A 343 19.56 -14.01 -15.16
C ARG A 343 19.63 -12.73 -15.95
N LEU A 344 20.37 -12.71 -17.05
CA LEU A 344 20.43 -11.55 -17.93
C LEU A 344 19.24 -11.57 -18.91
N TRP A 345 18.25 -10.73 -18.64
CA TRP A 345 17.05 -10.56 -19.45
C TRP A 345 17.27 -9.60 -20.63
N ARG A 346 18.07 -8.54 -20.42
CA ARG A 346 18.50 -7.61 -21.48
C ARG A 346 19.97 -7.23 -21.29
N PRO A 347 20.77 -7.18 -22.36
CA PRO A 347 20.49 -7.70 -23.71
C PRO A 347 20.21 -9.22 -23.72
N PHE A 348 19.23 -9.67 -24.50
CA PHE A 348 18.85 -11.08 -24.53
C PHE A 348 19.74 -11.85 -25.52
N SER A 349 20.61 -12.72 -25.02
CA SER A 349 21.57 -13.41 -25.88
C SER A 349 21.05 -14.75 -26.41
N ILE A 350 20.64 -14.76 -27.68
CA ILE A 350 20.19 -15.96 -28.40
C ILE A 350 21.21 -17.09 -28.30
N LYS A 351 22.49 -16.78 -28.56
CA LYS A 351 23.58 -17.76 -28.53
C LYS A 351 23.67 -18.45 -27.17
N HIS A 352 23.73 -17.70 -26.08
CA HIS A 352 23.90 -18.26 -24.73
C HIS A 352 22.68 -19.07 -24.29
N LEU A 353 21.46 -18.67 -24.65
CA LEU A 353 20.27 -19.48 -24.37
C LEU A 353 20.29 -20.82 -25.13
N VAL A 354 20.61 -20.79 -26.43
CA VAL A 354 20.64 -21.99 -27.28
C VAL A 354 21.75 -22.95 -26.81
N ASP A 355 22.93 -22.41 -26.46
CA ASP A 355 24.04 -23.20 -25.94
C ASP A 355 23.74 -23.82 -24.56
N ALA A 356 22.95 -23.12 -23.73
CA ALA A 356 22.51 -23.63 -22.44
C ALA A 356 21.44 -24.74 -22.58
N LEU A 357 20.77 -24.87 -23.72
CA LEU A 357 19.73 -25.88 -23.94
C LEU A 357 20.33 -27.20 -24.44
N PRO A 358 20.26 -28.31 -23.67
CA PRO A 358 20.82 -29.58 -24.10
C PRO A 358 20.23 -30.09 -25.42
N LYS A 359 21.03 -30.82 -26.19
CA LYS A 359 20.64 -31.33 -27.51
C LYS A 359 19.52 -32.37 -27.47
N SER A 360 19.37 -33.09 -26.35
CA SER A 360 18.35 -34.12 -26.16
C SER A 360 16.95 -33.58 -25.87
N VAL A 361 16.81 -32.26 -25.67
CA VAL A 361 15.52 -31.65 -25.30
C VAL A 361 14.53 -31.79 -26.45
N GLU A 362 13.34 -32.30 -26.12
CA GLU A 362 12.23 -32.47 -27.06
C GLU A 362 11.13 -31.43 -26.83
N LYS A 363 10.84 -31.12 -25.55
CA LYS A 363 9.77 -30.18 -25.18
C LYS A 363 10.21 -29.22 -24.10
N VAL A 364 9.78 -27.96 -24.24
CA VAL A 364 10.10 -26.88 -23.32
C VAL A 364 8.83 -26.18 -22.87
N ALA A 365 8.66 -26.01 -21.55
CA ALA A 365 7.69 -25.09 -20.99
C ALA A 365 8.38 -23.80 -20.58
N VAL A 366 7.89 -22.67 -21.07
CA VAL A 366 8.34 -21.35 -20.62
C VAL A 366 7.29 -20.80 -19.68
N ILE A 367 7.70 -20.41 -18.47
CA ILE A 367 6.77 -19.86 -17.48
C ILE A 367 7.03 -18.37 -17.26
N ASP A 368 6.00 -17.57 -17.55
CA ASP A 368 6.01 -16.13 -17.38
C ASP A 368 5.29 -15.73 -16.08
N ARG A 369 5.94 -14.89 -15.28
CA ARG A 369 5.34 -14.29 -14.08
C ARG A 369 4.64 -12.97 -14.41
N VAL A 370 3.93 -12.92 -15.53
CA VAL A 370 3.22 -11.73 -16.02
C VAL A 370 2.03 -12.16 -16.88
N ARG A 371 0.96 -11.35 -16.89
CA ARG A 371 -0.14 -11.48 -17.85
C ARG A 371 -0.05 -10.36 -18.88
N ASP A 372 0.34 -10.74 -20.10
CA ASP A 372 0.08 -9.92 -21.29
C ASP A 372 -1.29 -10.33 -21.85
N TYR A 373 -2.24 -9.39 -21.91
CA TYR A 373 -3.65 -9.68 -22.16
C TYR A 373 -3.95 -10.01 -23.62
N LEU A 374 -3.23 -9.40 -24.55
CA LEU A 374 -3.50 -9.49 -25.99
C LEU A 374 -2.36 -10.16 -26.77
N ALA A 375 -1.22 -10.45 -26.13
CA ALA A 375 -0.15 -11.20 -26.77
C ALA A 375 -0.45 -12.69 -26.93
N SER A 376 0.15 -13.29 -27.97
CA SER A 376 0.07 -14.72 -28.25
C SER A 376 0.76 -15.61 -27.20
N GLY A 377 1.62 -15.02 -26.37
CA GLY A 377 2.32 -15.67 -25.27
C GLY A 377 3.01 -14.64 -24.36
N GLY A 378 3.63 -15.08 -23.27
CA GLY A 378 4.34 -14.17 -22.37
C GLY A 378 5.64 -13.64 -22.97
N PRO A 379 6.21 -12.55 -22.40
CA PRO A 379 7.45 -11.97 -22.90
C PRO A 379 8.63 -12.95 -22.96
N LEU A 380 8.81 -13.82 -21.96
CA LEU A 380 9.93 -14.78 -21.95
C LEU A 380 9.69 -15.84 -23.00
N PHE A 381 8.44 -16.33 -23.09
CA PHE A 381 8.05 -17.27 -24.12
C PHE A 381 8.37 -16.75 -25.53
N GLN A 382 8.08 -15.48 -25.82
CA GLN A 382 8.39 -14.87 -27.11
C GLN A 382 9.90 -14.81 -27.40
N GLU A 383 10.72 -14.47 -26.40
CA GLU A 383 12.19 -14.47 -26.54
C GLU A 383 12.75 -15.87 -26.80
N VAL A 384 12.24 -16.88 -26.09
CA VAL A 384 12.65 -18.27 -26.28
C VAL A 384 12.22 -18.77 -27.65
N CYS A 385 11.00 -18.46 -28.11
CA CYS A 385 10.55 -18.77 -29.47
C CYS A 385 11.50 -18.21 -30.53
N THR A 386 11.80 -16.91 -30.44
CA THR A 386 12.71 -16.24 -31.37
C THR A 386 14.10 -16.87 -31.31
N SER A 387 14.61 -17.14 -30.11
CA SER A 387 15.94 -17.71 -29.92
C SER A 387 16.08 -19.11 -30.49
N LEU A 388 15.11 -20.00 -30.27
CA LEU A 388 15.15 -21.36 -30.85
C LEU A 388 14.97 -21.32 -32.37
N MET A 389 14.12 -20.44 -32.88
CA MET A 389 13.92 -20.27 -34.32
C MET A 389 15.22 -19.81 -35.02
N MET A 390 15.88 -18.80 -34.46
CA MET A 390 17.14 -18.24 -34.99
C MET A 390 18.33 -19.16 -34.72
N GLY A 391 18.34 -19.88 -33.59
CA GLY A 391 19.35 -20.88 -33.23
C GLY A 391 19.19 -22.23 -33.94
N GLY A 392 18.21 -22.39 -34.82
CA GLY A 392 18.00 -23.61 -35.61
C GLY A 392 17.38 -24.79 -34.84
N ARG A 393 16.92 -24.60 -33.61
CA ARG A 393 16.27 -25.62 -32.76
C ARG A 393 14.76 -25.72 -32.98
N ARG A 394 14.35 -25.88 -34.24
CA ARG A 394 12.92 -25.99 -34.64
C ARG A 394 12.30 -27.36 -34.32
N ASP A 395 13.14 -28.30 -33.90
CA ASP A 395 12.77 -29.64 -33.42
C ASP A 395 12.10 -29.63 -32.04
N VAL A 396 12.26 -28.55 -31.26
CA VAL A 396 11.76 -28.45 -29.90
C VAL A 396 10.33 -27.94 -29.87
N GLN A 397 9.42 -28.67 -29.24
CA GLN A 397 8.05 -28.21 -29.00
C GLN A 397 8.01 -27.23 -27.81
N LEU A 398 7.41 -26.06 -28.01
CA LEU A 398 7.30 -25.02 -26.99
C LEU A 398 5.87 -24.85 -26.47
N VAL A 399 5.72 -24.76 -25.15
CA VAL A 399 4.47 -24.32 -24.52
C VAL A 399 4.68 -23.14 -23.57
N ASN A 400 3.68 -22.27 -23.51
CA ASN A 400 3.65 -21.13 -22.61
C ASN A 400 2.80 -21.44 -21.37
N GLY A 401 3.24 -20.97 -20.22
CA GLY A 401 2.53 -21.05 -18.95
C GLY A 401 2.63 -19.77 -18.13
N ARG A 402 1.65 -19.53 -17.25
CA ARG A 402 1.68 -18.42 -16.29
C ARG A 402 1.56 -18.93 -14.86
N TYR A 403 2.25 -18.26 -13.96
CA TYR A 403 2.27 -18.60 -12.53
C TYR A 403 2.46 -17.33 -11.69
N GLY A 404 2.24 -17.44 -10.38
CA GLY A 404 2.83 -16.52 -9.40
C GLY A 404 2.41 -15.04 -9.47
N LEU A 405 1.36 -14.69 -10.21
CA LEU A 405 0.85 -13.32 -10.34
C LEU A 405 0.39 -12.80 -8.97
N GLY A 406 0.77 -11.56 -8.62
CA GLY A 406 0.47 -10.98 -7.31
C GLY A 406 0.90 -11.87 -6.13
N SER A 407 2.09 -12.48 -6.19
CA SER A 407 2.61 -13.45 -5.22
C SER A 407 1.71 -14.64 -4.90
N LYS A 408 0.89 -15.11 -5.86
CA LYS A 408 0.33 -16.47 -5.77
C LYS A 408 1.47 -17.47 -5.48
N ASP A 409 1.27 -18.35 -4.51
CA ASP A 409 2.32 -19.31 -4.14
C ASP A 409 2.66 -20.22 -5.33
N PHE A 410 3.93 -20.66 -5.40
CA PHE A 410 4.41 -21.54 -6.44
C PHE A 410 5.25 -22.64 -5.81
N THR A 411 4.62 -23.79 -5.61
CA THR A 411 5.15 -24.93 -4.85
C THR A 411 5.86 -25.95 -5.76
N PRO A 412 6.65 -26.88 -5.20
CA PRO A 412 7.20 -27.99 -5.96
C PRO A 412 6.13 -28.79 -6.70
N GLY A 413 4.99 -29.11 -6.08
CA GLY A 413 3.87 -29.79 -6.74
C GLY A 413 3.35 -29.07 -7.99
N MET A 414 3.32 -27.74 -7.98
CA MET A 414 2.99 -26.93 -9.16
C MET A 414 4.04 -27.03 -10.27
N ALA A 415 5.33 -27.04 -9.92
CA ALA A 415 6.40 -27.28 -10.89
C ALA A 415 6.32 -28.69 -11.50
N LEU A 416 5.98 -29.69 -10.69
CA LEU A 416 5.77 -31.06 -11.16
C LEU A 416 4.58 -31.19 -12.11
N ALA A 417 3.48 -30.49 -11.84
CA ALA A 417 2.33 -30.43 -12.75
C ALA A 417 2.71 -29.90 -14.15
N ILE A 418 3.69 -29.00 -14.25
CA ILE A 418 4.21 -28.52 -15.54
C ILE A 418 4.98 -29.63 -16.27
N PHE A 419 5.81 -30.41 -15.58
CA PHE A 419 6.47 -31.56 -16.18
C PHE A 419 5.48 -32.64 -16.62
N GLU A 420 4.42 -32.89 -15.83
CA GLU A 420 3.33 -33.79 -16.23
C GLU A 420 2.61 -33.29 -17.49
N ASN A 421 2.39 -31.98 -17.63
CA ASN A 421 1.87 -31.39 -18.85
C ASN A 421 2.80 -31.64 -20.06
N LEU A 422 4.12 -31.47 -19.89
CA LEU A 422 5.11 -31.71 -20.95
C LEU A 422 5.16 -33.17 -21.41
N LYS A 423 4.90 -34.12 -20.52
CA LYS A 423 4.86 -35.56 -20.88
C LYS A 423 3.71 -35.92 -21.83
N GLN A 424 2.64 -35.12 -21.89
CA GLN A 424 1.51 -35.38 -22.78
C GLN A 424 1.91 -35.24 -24.25
N ASP A 425 1.29 -36.02 -25.13
CA ASP A 425 1.53 -35.93 -26.59
C ASP A 425 1.19 -34.53 -27.14
N GLN A 426 0.14 -33.92 -26.59
CA GLN A 426 -0.25 -32.53 -26.85
C GLN A 426 -0.31 -31.76 -25.53
N PRO A 427 0.84 -31.23 -25.04
CA PRO A 427 0.86 -30.43 -23.83
C PRO A 427 -0.08 -29.23 -23.95
N LEU A 428 -0.82 -28.94 -22.89
CA LEU A 428 -1.69 -27.78 -22.82
C LEU A 428 -0.85 -26.51 -22.99
N HIS A 429 -1.15 -25.75 -24.03
CA HIS A 429 -0.53 -24.46 -24.30
C HIS A 429 -1.32 -23.31 -23.64
N ASN A 430 -0.62 -22.24 -23.26
CA ASN A 430 -1.17 -21.08 -22.55
C ASN A 430 -1.83 -21.43 -21.21
N PHE A 431 -1.25 -22.41 -20.51
CA PHE A 431 -1.75 -22.89 -19.22
C PHE A 431 -1.55 -21.86 -18.11
N VAL A 432 -2.23 -22.08 -16.99
CA VAL A 432 -1.99 -21.40 -15.71
C VAL A 432 -1.76 -22.46 -14.63
N VAL A 433 -0.99 -22.15 -13.59
CA VAL A 433 -0.77 -23.06 -12.46
C VAL A 433 -0.87 -22.29 -11.15
N GLY A 434 -1.40 -22.93 -10.11
CA GLY A 434 -1.65 -22.32 -8.80
C GLY A 434 -3.04 -21.69 -8.62
N ILE A 435 -3.94 -21.84 -9.60
CA ILE A 435 -5.35 -21.44 -9.50
C ILE A 435 -6.27 -22.52 -10.08
N LYS A 436 -7.56 -22.47 -9.74
CA LYS A 436 -8.61 -23.25 -10.40
C LYS A 436 -9.31 -22.40 -11.46
N ASP A 437 -8.99 -22.63 -12.73
CA ASP A 437 -9.63 -21.96 -13.85
C ASP A 437 -10.73 -22.85 -14.44
N ASP A 438 -11.94 -22.68 -13.92
CA ASP A 438 -13.15 -23.35 -14.37
C ASP A 438 -13.92 -22.59 -15.46
N VAL A 439 -13.36 -21.50 -15.97
CA VAL A 439 -13.96 -20.67 -17.02
C VAL A 439 -13.29 -20.92 -18.37
N THR A 440 -11.96 -20.83 -18.42
CA THR A 440 -11.20 -21.08 -19.66
C THR A 440 -10.48 -22.43 -19.68
N HIS A 441 -10.58 -23.18 -18.59
CA HIS A 441 -10.03 -24.54 -18.44
C HIS A 441 -8.53 -24.62 -18.77
N LYS A 442 -7.77 -23.58 -18.40
CA LYS A 442 -6.32 -23.50 -18.61
C LYS A 442 -5.49 -23.89 -17.40
N SER A 443 -6.10 -24.13 -16.24
CA SER A 443 -5.36 -24.51 -15.04
C SER A 443 -4.85 -25.94 -15.09
N LEU A 444 -3.57 -26.15 -14.79
CA LEU A 444 -3.00 -27.47 -14.56
C LEU A 444 -3.45 -28.04 -13.21
N THR A 445 -3.73 -29.34 -13.17
CA THR A 445 -4.06 -30.06 -11.95
C THR A 445 -2.78 -30.43 -11.20
N VAL A 446 -2.68 -30.02 -9.94
CA VAL A 446 -1.61 -30.49 -9.03
C VAL A 446 -2.06 -31.80 -8.42
N THR A 447 -1.35 -32.90 -8.72
CA THR A 447 -1.70 -34.26 -8.27
C THR A 447 -0.94 -34.70 -7.03
N GLU A 448 0.17 -34.04 -6.71
CA GLU A 448 1.04 -34.34 -5.58
C GLU A 448 1.73 -33.08 -5.07
N GLU A 449 2.17 -33.11 -3.80
CA GLU A 449 2.92 -32.02 -3.16
C GLU A 449 4.02 -32.62 -2.26
N PRO A 450 5.16 -33.03 -2.85
CA PRO A 450 6.22 -33.71 -2.11
C PRO A 450 7.05 -32.75 -1.24
N ASP A 451 7.58 -33.25 -0.11
CA ASP A 451 8.64 -32.54 0.64
C ASP A 451 9.96 -32.68 -0.13
N THR A 452 10.36 -31.61 -0.81
CA THR A 452 11.57 -31.56 -1.65
C THR A 452 12.76 -30.91 -0.96
N LEU A 453 12.61 -30.54 0.32
CA LEU A 453 13.65 -29.88 1.08
C LEU A 453 14.85 -30.78 1.34
N PRO A 454 16.04 -30.18 1.57
CA PRO A 454 17.18 -30.95 2.04
C PRO A 454 16.87 -31.69 3.34
N ALA A 455 17.26 -32.97 3.41
CA ALA A 455 17.06 -33.79 4.61
C ALA A 455 17.62 -33.11 5.87
N GLY A 456 16.86 -33.14 6.96
CA GLY A 456 17.20 -32.48 8.22
C GLY A 456 16.64 -31.05 8.36
N THR A 457 16.06 -30.46 7.31
CA THR A 457 15.46 -29.12 7.39
C THR A 457 14.22 -29.12 8.28
N LYS A 458 14.24 -28.32 9.35
CA LYS A 458 13.11 -28.07 10.25
C LYS A 458 12.26 -26.95 9.70
N GLN A 459 10.94 -27.15 9.68
CA GLN A 459 9.97 -26.18 9.20
C GLN A 459 9.01 -25.78 10.31
N SER A 460 8.77 -24.48 10.49
CA SER A 460 7.88 -23.95 11.53
C SER A 460 6.88 -22.94 10.98
N ILE A 461 5.65 -22.97 11.50
CA ILE A 461 4.60 -21.98 11.19
C ILE A 461 4.15 -21.30 12.48
N PHE A 462 4.03 -19.98 12.46
CA PHE A 462 3.56 -19.19 13.61
C PHE A 462 2.36 -18.36 13.21
N TRP A 463 1.25 -18.56 13.93
CA TRP A 463 0.00 -17.83 13.75
C TRP A 463 -0.13 -16.77 14.85
N GLY A 464 0.02 -15.50 14.45
CA GLY A 464 -0.05 -14.34 15.34
C GLY A 464 -1.09 -13.31 14.90
N ILE A 465 -1.32 -12.32 15.76
CA ILE A 465 -2.17 -11.15 15.51
C ILE A 465 -1.27 -9.94 15.26
N GLY A 466 -1.60 -9.14 14.24
CA GLY A 466 -0.93 -7.87 13.98
C GLY A 466 -0.92 -6.97 15.23
N GLY A 467 0.29 -6.72 15.75
CA GLY A 467 0.54 -5.95 16.97
C GLY A 467 1.00 -6.77 18.19
N ASP A 468 0.96 -8.10 18.14
CA ASP A 468 1.35 -8.97 19.28
C ASP A 468 2.87 -9.22 19.40
N GLY A 469 3.64 -8.85 18.38
CA GLY A 469 5.10 -8.99 18.33
C GLY A 469 5.62 -10.33 17.78
N THR A 470 4.76 -11.19 17.24
CA THR A 470 5.13 -12.51 16.69
C THR A 470 6.16 -12.41 15.56
N VAL A 471 5.91 -11.57 14.56
CA VAL A 471 6.80 -11.40 13.41
C VAL A 471 8.19 -10.96 13.85
N GLY A 472 8.28 -9.90 14.68
CA GLY A 472 9.57 -9.42 15.18
C GLY A 472 10.32 -10.45 16.04
N ALA A 473 9.60 -11.26 16.82
CA ALA A 473 10.22 -12.36 17.57
C ALA A 473 10.77 -13.46 16.64
N ASN A 474 10.09 -13.72 15.52
CA ASN A 474 10.53 -14.69 14.53
C ASN A 474 11.73 -14.20 13.71
N GLU A 475 11.76 -12.92 13.32
CA GLU A 475 12.94 -12.30 12.72
C GLU A 475 14.16 -12.41 13.65
N GLU A 476 13.96 -12.13 14.93
CA GLU A 476 15.01 -12.26 15.94
C GLU A 476 15.43 -13.71 16.17
N ALA A 477 14.48 -14.65 16.19
CA ALA A 477 14.78 -16.07 16.31
C ALA A 477 15.67 -16.56 15.15
N ILE A 478 15.40 -16.12 13.92
CA ILE A 478 16.26 -16.44 12.76
C ILE A 478 17.68 -15.93 13.00
N LYS A 479 17.84 -14.68 13.47
CA LYS A 479 19.15 -14.11 13.77
C LYS A 479 19.90 -14.91 14.82
N LEU A 480 19.24 -15.21 15.93
CA LEU A 480 19.84 -15.97 17.01
C LEU A 480 20.29 -17.36 16.56
N ILE A 481 19.49 -18.05 15.75
CA ILE A 481 19.81 -19.38 15.25
C ILE A 481 20.99 -19.33 14.28
N VAL A 482 20.97 -18.43 13.29
CA VAL A 482 22.05 -18.32 12.31
C VAL A 482 23.36 -17.87 12.95
N GLU A 483 23.32 -16.96 13.94
CA GLU A 483 24.53 -16.45 14.62
C GLU A 483 25.15 -17.45 15.61
N ASN A 484 24.36 -18.39 16.13
CA ASN A 484 24.79 -19.30 17.22
C ASN A 484 24.74 -20.79 16.81
N SER A 485 24.61 -21.10 15.53
CA SER A 485 24.67 -22.47 15.00
C SER A 485 25.35 -22.52 13.62
N ASN A 486 25.49 -23.73 13.07
CA ASN A 486 25.92 -23.96 11.68
C ASN A 486 24.74 -24.13 10.73
N MET A 487 23.54 -23.66 11.09
CA MET A 487 22.35 -23.78 10.26
C MET A 487 22.14 -22.53 9.41
N TYR A 488 21.69 -22.74 8.18
CA TYR A 488 21.02 -21.74 7.36
C TYR A 488 19.62 -21.51 7.92
N GLY A 489 19.23 -20.26 8.01
CA GLY A 489 17.88 -19.82 8.40
C GLY A 489 17.20 -19.08 7.26
N GLN A 490 15.92 -19.40 7.05
CA GLN A 490 15.02 -18.74 6.11
C GLN A 490 13.74 -18.30 6.82
N GLY A 491 13.23 -17.11 6.51
CA GLY A 491 11.98 -16.56 7.04
C GLY A 491 11.16 -15.85 5.98
N TYR A 492 9.86 -16.16 5.93
CA TYR A 492 8.88 -15.46 5.10
C TYR A 492 7.63 -15.15 5.92
N PHE A 493 7.08 -13.95 5.76
CA PHE A 493 5.99 -13.43 6.59
C PHE A 493 4.81 -13.01 5.71
N ALA A 494 3.67 -13.67 5.91
CA ALA A 494 2.41 -13.32 5.27
C ALA A 494 1.58 -12.44 6.20
N TYR A 495 1.12 -11.29 5.68
CA TYR A 495 0.35 -10.31 6.42
C TYR A 495 -1.06 -10.19 5.86
N SER A 496 -2.04 -10.05 6.75
CA SER A 496 -3.33 -9.49 6.37
C SER A 496 -3.17 -8.01 6.01
N ALA A 497 -3.94 -7.55 5.02
CA ALA A 497 -3.98 -6.13 4.68
C ALA A 497 -4.76 -5.27 5.71
N HIS A 498 -5.40 -5.89 6.71
CA HIS A 498 -5.95 -5.17 7.87
C HIS A 498 -4.84 -4.49 8.67
N LYS A 499 -4.95 -3.17 8.87
CA LYS A 499 -3.91 -2.37 9.56
C LYS A 499 -3.76 -2.66 11.06
N SER A 500 -4.78 -3.18 11.71
CA SER A 500 -4.73 -3.56 13.14
C SER A 500 -5.52 -4.83 13.36
N GLY A 501 -5.01 -5.75 14.19
CA GLY A 501 -5.70 -7.01 14.51
C GLY A 501 -5.88 -7.94 13.30
N GLY A 502 -5.08 -7.76 12.25
CA GLY A 502 -5.01 -8.68 11.11
C GLY A 502 -4.29 -9.97 11.49
N VAL A 503 -4.51 -11.06 10.73
CA VAL A 503 -3.73 -12.29 10.90
C VAL A 503 -2.32 -12.11 10.33
N THR A 504 -1.33 -12.65 11.03
CA THR A 504 0.05 -12.78 10.54
C THR A 504 0.47 -14.24 10.58
N VAL A 505 1.03 -14.76 9.48
CA VAL A 505 1.53 -16.13 9.40
C VAL A 505 3.01 -16.07 9.05
N SER A 506 3.86 -16.56 9.95
CA SER A 506 5.31 -16.64 9.72
C SER A 506 5.70 -18.05 9.33
N HIS A 507 6.50 -18.18 8.28
CA HIS A 507 7.05 -19.45 7.79
C HIS A 507 8.55 -19.42 7.97
N LEU A 508 9.08 -20.33 8.78
CA LEU A 508 10.50 -20.40 9.09
C LEU A 508 11.06 -21.76 8.69
N ARG A 509 12.29 -21.77 8.17
CA ARG A 509 13.04 -22.99 7.89
C ARG A 509 14.47 -22.89 8.45
N PHE A 510 14.97 -23.99 9.00
CA PHE A 510 16.33 -24.09 9.53
C PHE A 510 16.95 -25.43 9.13
N GLY A 511 18.20 -25.43 8.67
CA GLY A 511 18.89 -26.66 8.28
C GLY A 511 20.37 -26.46 8.02
N GLU A 512 21.15 -27.54 8.00
CA GLU A 512 22.61 -27.50 7.79
C GLU A 512 23.02 -27.23 6.34
N LYS A 513 22.06 -27.26 5.40
CA LYS A 513 22.26 -27.01 3.98
C LYS A 513 21.57 -25.70 3.57
N PRO A 514 22.05 -25.02 2.50
CA PRO A 514 21.40 -23.83 1.98
C PRO A 514 19.92 -24.06 1.67
N ILE A 515 19.08 -23.07 1.99
CA ILE A 515 17.62 -23.15 1.84
C ILE A 515 17.20 -22.10 0.81
N ASN A 516 16.80 -22.57 -0.38
CA ASN A 516 16.31 -21.71 -1.47
C ASN A 516 14.82 -21.97 -1.76
N SER A 517 14.06 -22.38 -0.75
CA SER A 517 12.70 -22.88 -0.91
C SER A 517 11.70 -21.72 -0.94
N THR A 518 11.54 -21.10 -2.11
CA THR A 518 10.80 -19.84 -2.29
C THR A 518 9.28 -20.03 -2.37
N TYR A 519 8.71 -20.78 -1.42
CA TYR A 519 7.28 -21.06 -1.26
C TYR A 519 6.92 -21.17 0.22
N GLN A 520 5.63 -21.11 0.55
CA GLN A 520 5.18 -21.24 1.94
C GLN A 520 5.45 -22.66 2.49
N VAL A 521 5.60 -22.80 3.81
CA VAL A 521 5.78 -24.11 4.45
C VAL A 521 4.53 -24.98 4.23
N GLN A 522 4.71 -26.11 3.55
CA GLN A 522 3.65 -27.09 3.27
C GLN A 522 3.60 -28.22 4.31
N ASN A 523 4.74 -28.56 4.91
CA ASN A 523 4.89 -29.65 5.87
C ASN A 523 5.65 -29.17 7.13
N ALA A 524 4.94 -28.71 8.15
CA ALA A 524 5.51 -28.11 9.36
C ALA A 524 5.88 -29.16 10.42
N ASP A 525 7.12 -29.11 10.92
CA ASP A 525 7.54 -29.86 12.10
C ASP A 525 6.95 -29.24 13.39
N LEU A 526 6.68 -27.93 13.37
CA LEU A 526 6.12 -27.18 14.49
C LEU A 526 5.11 -26.13 14.02
N ILE A 527 3.95 -26.07 14.69
CA ILE A 527 2.98 -24.99 14.51
C ILE A 527 2.71 -24.30 15.86
N ALA A 528 2.95 -23.00 15.94
CA ALA A 528 2.64 -22.18 17.10
C ALA A 528 1.38 -21.33 16.85
N VAL A 529 0.44 -21.36 17.79
CA VAL A 529 -0.81 -20.60 17.76
C VAL A 529 -0.81 -19.63 18.93
N HIS A 530 -0.56 -18.35 18.63
CA HIS A 530 -0.38 -17.32 19.66
C HIS A 530 -1.71 -16.74 20.16
N THR A 531 -2.84 -17.16 19.58
CA THR A 531 -4.18 -16.72 20.01
C THR A 531 -5.22 -17.83 19.82
N THR A 532 -5.97 -18.16 20.88
CA THR A 532 -6.95 -19.26 20.86
C THR A 532 -8.14 -19.10 19.91
N PRO A 533 -8.65 -17.88 19.59
CA PRO A 533 -9.78 -17.73 18.66
C PRO A 533 -9.49 -18.28 17.25
N TYR A 534 -8.23 -18.34 16.84
CA TYR A 534 -7.82 -18.84 15.52
C TYR A 534 -8.12 -20.34 15.35
N LEU A 535 -8.14 -21.10 16.44
CA LEU A 535 -8.50 -22.52 16.41
C LEU A 535 -9.94 -22.77 15.96
N LYS A 536 -10.83 -21.79 16.14
CA LYS A 536 -12.23 -21.86 15.66
C LYS A 536 -12.39 -21.20 14.29
N LYS A 537 -11.62 -20.14 14.02
CA LYS A 537 -11.76 -19.31 12.82
C LYS A 537 -11.10 -19.91 11.58
N PHE A 538 -9.99 -20.64 11.75
CA PHE A 538 -9.17 -21.14 10.65
C PHE A 538 -9.10 -22.66 10.70
N PRO A 539 -10.05 -23.37 10.06
CA PRO A 539 -10.02 -24.81 9.98
C PRO A 539 -8.72 -25.35 9.41
N SER A 540 -8.14 -24.72 8.38
CA SER A 540 -6.93 -25.20 7.71
C SER A 540 -5.63 -25.01 8.52
N LEU A 541 -5.67 -24.35 9.68
CA LEU A 541 -4.48 -23.91 10.43
C LEU A 541 -3.49 -25.05 10.74
N LEU A 542 -3.99 -26.21 11.18
CA LEU A 542 -3.17 -27.39 11.49
C LEU A 542 -2.96 -28.31 10.28
N GLY A 543 -3.48 -27.95 9.11
CA GLY A 543 -3.37 -28.72 7.87
C GLY A 543 -1.93 -29.10 7.50
N PRO A 544 -0.95 -28.19 7.60
CA PRO A 544 0.46 -28.47 7.30
C PRO A 544 1.23 -29.33 8.33
N LEU A 545 0.69 -29.66 9.51
CA LEU A 545 1.44 -30.32 10.58
C LEU A 545 1.93 -31.75 10.22
N LYS A 546 3.21 -32.07 10.37
CA LYS A 546 3.68 -33.45 10.16
C LYS A 546 3.14 -34.43 11.22
N GLU A 547 3.08 -35.73 10.89
CA GLU A 547 2.88 -36.76 11.93
C GLU A 547 4.04 -36.71 12.94
N GLY A 548 3.73 -36.78 14.23
CA GLY A 548 4.68 -36.56 15.32
C GLY A 548 5.12 -35.10 15.53
N GLY A 549 4.55 -34.15 14.77
CA GLY A 549 4.88 -32.73 14.87
C GLY A 549 4.48 -32.09 16.21
N THR A 550 4.93 -30.86 16.45
CA THR A 550 4.66 -30.13 17.70
C THR A 550 3.65 -29.00 17.49
N VAL A 551 2.69 -28.86 18.41
CA VAL A 551 1.75 -27.73 18.47
C VAL A 551 2.01 -26.94 19.74
N ILE A 552 2.39 -25.67 19.62
CA ILE A 552 2.49 -24.75 20.75
C ILE A 552 1.22 -23.89 20.79
N LEU A 553 0.53 -23.87 21.92
CA LEU A 553 -0.67 -23.08 22.13
C LEU A 553 -0.46 -22.02 23.22
N ASN A 554 -0.73 -20.76 22.89
CA ASN A 554 -0.93 -19.72 23.89
C ASN A 554 -2.37 -19.81 24.42
N SER A 555 -2.59 -20.35 25.62
CA SER A 555 -3.92 -20.39 26.24
C SER A 555 -3.90 -20.42 27.77
N PRO A 556 -4.97 -19.91 28.41
CA PRO A 556 -5.14 -20.02 29.86
C PRO A 556 -5.63 -21.42 30.31
N TRP A 557 -5.66 -22.40 29.42
CA TRP A 557 -6.20 -23.74 29.68
C TRP A 557 -5.10 -24.66 30.20
N ASN A 558 -4.81 -24.53 31.50
CA ASN A 558 -3.63 -25.10 32.14
C ASN A 558 -3.68 -26.62 32.42
N ASP A 559 -4.80 -27.28 32.17
CA ASP A 559 -4.93 -28.73 32.31
C ASP A 559 -5.73 -29.35 31.15
N VAL A 560 -5.60 -30.67 30.99
CA VAL A 560 -6.24 -31.44 29.91
C VAL A 560 -7.77 -31.38 29.96
N ALA A 561 -8.37 -31.28 31.15
CA ALA A 561 -9.83 -31.21 31.28
C ALA A 561 -10.38 -29.84 30.83
N HIS A 562 -9.62 -28.77 31.06
CA HIS A 562 -9.89 -27.44 30.51
C HIS A 562 -9.72 -27.44 28.99
N LEU A 563 -8.62 -28.00 28.48
CA LEU A 563 -8.38 -28.10 27.03
C LEU A 563 -9.46 -28.93 26.33
N ASP A 564 -9.86 -30.07 26.89
CA ASP A 564 -10.87 -30.96 26.31
C ASP A 564 -12.23 -30.27 26.13
N ARG A 565 -12.62 -29.41 27.09
CA ARG A 565 -13.85 -28.63 27.02
C ARG A 565 -13.79 -27.45 26.06
N MET A 566 -12.61 -26.85 25.88
CA MET A 566 -12.47 -25.58 25.17
C MET A 566 -12.03 -25.73 23.71
N LEU A 567 -11.24 -26.76 23.41
CA LEU A 567 -10.75 -27.03 22.06
C LEU A 567 -11.87 -27.60 21.17
N PRO A 568 -11.98 -27.13 19.92
CA PRO A 568 -12.88 -27.74 18.94
C PRO A 568 -12.58 -29.22 18.71
N ASP A 569 -13.61 -30.04 18.53
CA ASP A 569 -13.48 -31.48 18.29
C ASP A 569 -12.57 -31.80 17.09
N PHE A 570 -12.67 -31.05 15.99
CA PHE A 570 -11.80 -31.26 14.83
C PHE A 570 -10.33 -30.96 15.11
N VAL A 571 -10.04 -29.99 16.01
CA VAL A 571 -8.67 -29.66 16.44
C VAL A 571 -8.12 -30.79 17.31
N LYS A 572 -8.89 -31.24 18.30
CA LYS A 572 -8.55 -32.38 19.17
C LYS A 572 -8.22 -33.62 18.33
N ARG A 573 -9.09 -33.95 17.37
CA ARG A 573 -8.90 -35.06 16.43
C ARG A 573 -7.62 -34.95 15.62
N ARG A 574 -7.31 -33.76 15.10
CA ARG A 574 -6.11 -33.56 14.26
C ARG A 574 -4.81 -33.66 15.06
N ILE A 575 -4.79 -33.11 16.27
CA ILE A 575 -3.66 -33.27 17.21
C ILE A 575 -3.44 -34.76 17.50
N ALA A 576 -4.51 -35.46 17.92
CA ALA A 576 -4.41 -36.86 18.34
C ALA A 576 -4.06 -37.80 17.18
N ARG A 577 -4.73 -37.69 16.02
CA ARG A 577 -4.46 -38.56 14.85
C ARG A 577 -3.08 -38.36 14.25
N ARG A 578 -2.53 -37.14 14.33
CA ARG A 578 -1.14 -36.86 13.93
C ARG A 578 -0.14 -37.20 15.04
N LYS A 579 -0.59 -37.72 16.19
CA LYS A 579 0.27 -38.03 17.36
C LYS A 579 1.14 -36.83 17.73
N ALA A 580 0.57 -35.62 17.67
CA ALA A 580 1.32 -34.39 17.81
C ALA A 580 1.66 -34.10 19.27
N ARG A 581 2.87 -33.62 19.54
CA ARG A 581 3.23 -33.10 20.88
C ARG A 581 2.47 -31.81 21.14
N LEU A 582 1.66 -31.75 22.19
CA LEU A 582 0.91 -30.56 22.57
C LEU A 582 1.62 -29.81 23.69
N ILE A 583 2.04 -28.58 23.42
CA ILE A 583 2.71 -27.70 24.37
C ILE A 583 1.79 -26.52 24.65
N ASN A 584 1.53 -26.22 25.91
CA ASN A 584 0.70 -25.09 26.31
C ASN A 584 1.48 -24.10 27.18
N VAL A 585 1.19 -22.81 27.02
CA VAL A 585 1.68 -21.73 27.87
C VAL A 585 0.62 -20.63 27.96
N ASP A 586 0.35 -20.10 29.14
CA ASP A 586 -0.49 -18.90 29.30
C ASP A 586 0.38 -17.64 29.18
N ALA A 587 0.77 -17.30 27.96
CA ALA A 587 1.65 -16.17 27.71
C ALA A 587 0.98 -14.83 28.06
N THR A 588 -0.34 -14.76 27.97
CA THR A 588 -1.13 -13.57 28.32
C THR A 588 -1.05 -13.29 29.82
N ALA A 589 -1.28 -14.30 30.67
CA ALA A 589 -1.16 -14.15 32.12
C ALA A 589 0.28 -13.79 32.52
N ILE A 590 1.28 -14.47 31.96
CA ILE A 590 2.70 -14.18 32.24
C ILE A 590 3.06 -12.74 31.85
N ALA A 591 2.64 -12.27 30.67
CA ALA A 591 2.88 -10.89 30.24
C ALA A 591 2.18 -9.87 31.15
N HIS A 592 0.98 -10.18 31.64
CA HIS A 592 0.26 -9.33 32.59
C HIS A 592 0.96 -9.26 33.96
N GLU A 593 1.32 -10.42 34.53
CA GLU A 593 2.07 -10.54 35.78
C GLU A 593 3.43 -9.81 35.72
N ALA A 594 4.12 -9.89 34.57
CA ALA A 594 5.37 -9.18 34.32
C ALA A 594 5.20 -7.68 33.96
N GLY A 595 3.97 -7.16 33.86
CA GLY A 595 3.72 -5.74 33.56
C GLY A 595 4.03 -5.33 32.12
N LEU A 596 3.95 -6.24 31.15
CA LEU A 596 4.28 -6.04 29.73
C LEU A 596 3.07 -5.64 28.84
N ARG A 597 1.94 -5.21 29.44
CA ARG A 597 0.74 -4.69 28.75
C ARG A 597 0.29 -5.57 27.56
N GLY A 598 0.24 -6.90 27.74
CA GLY A 598 -0.24 -7.85 26.73
C GLY A 598 0.77 -8.24 25.64
N ARG A 599 2.04 -7.85 25.75
CA ARG A 599 3.09 -8.31 24.83
C ARG A 599 3.54 -9.72 25.19
N ILE A 600 3.10 -10.70 24.40
CA ILE A 600 3.39 -12.13 24.60
C ILE A 600 4.67 -12.62 23.90
N ASN A 601 5.27 -11.78 23.05
CA ASN A 601 6.37 -12.13 22.16
C ASN A 601 7.55 -12.82 22.87
N MET A 602 8.02 -12.29 24.01
CA MET A 602 9.14 -12.90 24.77
C MET A 602 8.79 -14.28 25.32
N VAL A 603 7.56 -14.45 25.81
CA VAL A 603 7.11 -15.72 26.37
C VAL A 603 6.95 -16.78 25.28
N MET A 604 6.35 -16.40 24.14
CA MET A 604 6.18 -17.32 23.01
C MET A 604 7.50 -17.67 22.34
N GLN A 605 8.45 -16.74 22.29
CA GLN A 605 9.81 -17.02 21.79
C GLN A 605 10.54 -18.01 22.72
N ALA A 606 10.41 -17.85 24.04
CA ALA A 606 10.94 -18.81 25.02
C ALA A 606 10.32 -20.21 24.84
N ALA A 607 9.00 -20.27 24.66
CA ALA A 607 8.29 -21.51 24.39
C ALA A 607 8.77 -22.19 23.10
N PHE A 608 9.00 -21.40 22.03
CA PHE A 608 9.55 -21.90 20.78
C PHE A 608 10.93 -22.53 20.95
N PHE A 609 11.88 -21.86 21.60
CA PHE A 609 13.22 -22.43 21.80
C PHE A 609 13.22 -23.67 22.70
N LYS A 610 12.33 -23.71 23.70
CA LYS A 610 12.15 -24.89 24.55
C LYS A 610 11.56 -26.08 23.78
N ALA A 611 10.62 -25.82 22.87
CA ALA A 611 9.86 -26.85 22.16
C ALA A 611 10.56 -27.37 20.89
N SER A 612 11.23 -26.49 20.15
CA SER A 612 11.76 -26.79 18.83
C SER A 612 13.11 -27.49 18.85
N GLU A 613 13.85 -27.37 19.96
CA GLU A 613 15.19 -27.94 20.15
C GLU A 613 16.20 -27.55 19.04
N VAL A 614 15.93 -26.47 18.30
CA VAL A 614 16.81 -25.94 17.24
C VAL A 614 18.12 -25.36 17.79
N LEU A 615 18.12 -24.95 19.07
CA LEU A 615 19.30 -24.55 19.83
C LEU A 615 19.27 -25.19 21.21
N PRO A 616 20.44 -25.47 21.82
CA PRO A 616 20.52 -25.85 23.23
C PRO A 616 19.86 -24.76 24.11
N LEU A 617 19.03 -25.18 25.06
CA LEU A 617 18.19 -24.26 25.84
C LEU A 617 19.00 -23.21 26.62
N ASP A 618 20.15 -23.60 27.18
CA ASP A 618 21.03 -22.68 27.92
C ASP A 618 21.61 -21.59 27.01
N VAL A 619 21.95 -21.94 25.76
CA VAL A 619 22.44 -21.00 24.75
C VAL A 619 21.31 -20.05 24.34
N ALA A 620 20.14 -20.59 24.01
CA ALA A 620 18.97 -19.78 23.66
C ALA A 620 18.59 -18.80 24.78
N ARG A 621 18.60 -19.24 26.04
CA ARG A 621 18.31 -18.38 27.21
C ARG A 621 19.34 -17.26 27.37
N ALA A 622 20.64 -17.55 27.22
CA ALA A 622 21.69 -16.56 27.33
C ALA A 622 21.60 -15.50 26.22
N GLU A 623 21.36 -15.93 24.99
CA GLU A 623 21.23 -15.03 23.84
C GLU A 623 19.97 -14.17 23.90
N LEU A 624 18.83 -14.73 24.32
CA LEU A 624 17.60 -13.95 24.54
C LEU A 624 17.80 -12.86 25.60
N ARG A 625 18.57 -13.12 26.67
CA ARG A 625 18.95 -12.09 27.65
C ARG A 625 19.82 -11.01 27.02
N ARG A 626 20.80 -11.38 26.19
CA ARG A 626 21.65 -10.43 25.44
C ARG A 626 20.83 -9.53 24.52
N VAL A 627 19.80 -10.08 23.87
CA VAL A 627 18.87 -9.29 23.03
C VAL A 627 18.06 -8.31 23.86
N ILE A 628 17.54 -8.75 25.02
CA ILE A 628 16.81 -7.89 25.96
C ILE A 628 17.72 -6.70 26.38
N ASP A 629 18.98 -6.96 26.68
CA ASP A 629 19.96 -5.92 27.01
C ASP A 629 20.15 -4.93 25.88
N ALA A 630 20.43 -5.43 24.68
CA ALA A 630 20.67 -4.60 23.50
C ALA A 630 19.47 -3.70 23.16
N GLN A 631 18.24 -4.24 23.26
CA GLN A 631 17.03 -3.51 22.89
C GLN A 631 16.54 -2.54 23.96
N TYR A 632 16.66 -2.90 25.24
CA TYR A 632 15.99 -2.19 26.33
C TYR A 632 16.93 -1.48 27.32
N ALA A 633 18.26 -1.59 27.18
CA ALA A 633 19.21 -0.91 28.06
C ALA A 633 18.94 0.61 28.18
N ARG A 634 18.53 1.26 27.08
CA ARG A 634 18.22 2.70 27.06
C ARG A 634 16.88 3.06 27.71
N LYS A 635 15.98 2.09 27.96
CA LYS A 635 14.64 2.31 28.53
C LYS A 635 14.58 2.15 30.05
N GLY A 636 15.71 1.87 30.71
CA GLY A 636 15.85 1.78 32.16
C GLY A 636 15.71 0.35 32.71
N ARG A 637 16.21 0.15 33.93
CA ARG A 637 16.33 -1.18 34.57
C ARG A 637 15.00 -1.88 34.80
N ASP A 638 13.94 -1.16 35.14
CA ASP A 638 12.61 -1.72 35.35
C ASP A 638 12.06 -2.43 34.09
N VAL A 639 12.28 -1.87 32.90
CA VAL A 639 11.86 -2.51 31.64
C VAL A 639 12.66 -3.79 31.36
N LEU A 640 13.96 -3.80 31.68
CA LEU A 640 14.81 -4.99 31.54
C LEU A 640 14.34 -6.12 32.47
N GLU A 641 14.17 -5.84 33.75
CA GLU A 641 13.76 -6.83 34.75
C GLU A 641 12.39 -7.45 34.42
N ARG A 642 11.44 -6.65 33.89
CA ARG A 642 10.15 -7.16 33.41
C ARG A 642 10.27 -8.14 32.25
N ASN A 643 11.14 -7.84 31.28
CA ASN A 643 11.38 -8.75 30.15
C ASN A 643 12.13 -10.02 30.59
N TYR A 644 13.09 -9.92 31.50
CA TYR A 644 13.74 -11.10 32.10
C TYR A 644 12.75 -11.98 32.85
N ALA A 645 11.86 -11.38 33.65
CA ALA A 645 10.83 -12.11 34.36
C ALA A 645 9.91 -12.84 33.39
N ALA A 646 9.47 -12.19 32.30
CA ALA A 646 8.67 -12.83 31.26
C ALA A 646 9.39 -14.00 30.57
N LEU A 647 10.69 -13.84 30.26
CA LEU A 647 11.53 -14.90 29.69
C LEU A 647 11.63 -16.11 30.64
N ASP A 648 12.03 -15.88 31.88
CA ASP A 648 12.23 -16.95 32.86
C ASP A 648 10.92 -17.67 33.20
N GLN A 649 9.83 -16.91 33.39
CA GLN A 649 8.50 -17.49 33.62
C GLN A 649 7.99 -18.24 32.39
N GLY A 650 8.24 -17.74 31.18
CA GLY A 650 7.91 -18.46 29.94
C GLY A 650 8.59 -19.82 29.89
N LEU A 651 9.91 -19.86 30.10
CA LEU A 651 10.66 -21.11 30.15
C LEU A 651 10.14 -22.08 31.22
N ALA A 652 9.81 -21.57 32.41
CA ALA A 652 9.34 -22.38 33.53
C ALA A 652 7.90 -22.91 33.34
N ARG A 653 6.99 -22.08 32.79
CA ARG A 653 5.54 -22.37 32.71
C ARG A 653 5.09 -22.94 31.36
N THR A 654 5.96 -23.02 30.35
CA THR A 654 5.69 -23.80 29.14
C THR A 654 5.73 -25.29 29.47
N VAL A 655 4.59 -25.97 29.32
CA VAL A 655 4.42 -27.38 29.70
C VAL A 655 3.92 -28.22 28.53
N GLU A 656 4.39 -29.46 28.44
CA GLU A 656 3.82 -30.46 27.55
C GLU A 656 2.57 -31.07 28.21
N VAL A 657 1.48 -31.16 27.45
CA VAL A 657 0.18 -31.62 27.93
C VAL A 657 -0.13 -32.98 27.36
N ALA A 658 -0.31 -33.97 28.23
CA ALA A 658 -0.87 -35.26 27.85
C ALA A 658 -2.38 -35.13 27.60
N TYR A 659 -2.86 -35.65 26.47
CA TYR A 659 -4.28 -35.66 26.08
C TYR A 659 -4.80 -37.10 25.92
N PRO A 660 -6.11 -37.35 26.12
CA PRO A 660 -6.66 -38.71 26.06
C PRO A 660 -6.76 -39.23 24.63
N ASP A 661 -6.56 -40.54 24.44
CA ASP A 661 -6.68 -41.21 23.12
C ASP A 661 -8.06 -41.01 22.47
N ALA A 662 -9.10 -40.81 23.29
CA ALA A 662 -10.46 -40.53 22.83
C ALA A 662 -10.55 -39.30 21.91
N TRP A 663 -9.59 -38.37 21.98
CA TRP A 663 -9.53 -37.23 21.04
C TRP A 663 -9.42 -37.67 19.58
N ALA A 664 -8.79 -38.81 19.28
CA ALA A 664 -8.65 -39.31 17.91
C ALA A 664 -10.01 -39.69 17.26
N GLU A 665 -11.03 -39.93 18.09
CA GLU A 665 -12.40 -40.29 17.70
C GLU A 665 -13.37 -39.10 17.74
N CYS A 666 -12.89 -37.90 18.09
CA CYS A 666 -13.70 -36.67 17.99
C CYS A 666 -14.19 -36.42 16.55
N ARG A 667 -15.28 -35.66 16.42
CA ARG A 667 -15.86 -35.30 15.12
C ARG A 667 -14.88 -34.40 14.34
N ASP A 668 -14.66 -34.69 13.06
CA ASP A 668 -13.95 -33.78 12.14
C ASP A 668 -14.97 -32.89 11.42
N ASP A 669 -15.77 -32.19 12.22
CA ASP A 669 -16.77 -31.26 11.71
C ASP A 669 -16.44 -29.85 12.16
N VAL A 670 -16.49 -28.93 11.21
CA VAL A 670 -16.25 -27.51 11.41
C VAL A 670 -17.57 -26.73 11.45
N ALA A 671 -18.69 -27.35 11.09
CA ALA A 671 -20.00 -26.71 10.95
C ALA A 671 -20.43 -26.00 12.25
N ASP A 672 -20.21 -26.62 13.41
CA ASP A 672 -20.53 -26.06 14.73
C ASP A 672 -19.76 -24.78 15.06
N TYR A 673 -18.66 -24.50 14.34
CA TYR A 673 -17.76 -23.36 14.56
C TYR A 673 -17.85 -22.31 13.44
N ILE A 674 -18.62 -22.58 12.39
CA ILE A 674 -18.90 -21.63 11.32
C ILE A 674 -20.10 -20.78 11.74
N VAL A 675 -19.94 -19.45 11.72
CA VAL A 675 -21.06 -18.53 11.94
C VAL A 675 -22.07 -18.71 10.80
N PRO A 676 -23.33 -19.09 11.08
CA PRO A 676 -24.34 -19.23 10.05
C PRO A 676 -24.55 -17.91 9.32
N ASP A 677 -24.68 -17.97 8.00
CA ASP A 677 -25.00 -16.78 7.23
C ASP A 677 -26.46 -16.38 7.47
N PRO A 678 -26.78 -15.06 7.45
CA PRO A 678 -28.15 -14.59 7.40
C PRO A 678 -28.94 -15.28 6.27
N ALA A 679 -30.23 -15.52 6.50
CA ALA A 679 -31.07 -16.23 5.53
C ALA A 679 -31.13 -15.49 4.17
N ASP A 680 -31.06 -14.17 4.21
CA ASP A 680 -31.06 -13.22 3.09
C ASP A 680 -29.65 -12.80 2.62
N ALA A 681 -28.60 -13.46 3.11
CA ALA A 681 -27.24 -13.12 2.73
C ALA A 681 -26.98 -13.23 1.22
N PRO A 682 -26.24 -12.28 0.61
CA PRO A 682 -25.85 -12.36 -0.79
C PRO A 682 -25.07 -13.64 -1.10
N GLU A 683 -25.25 -14.20 -2.30
CA GLU A 683 -24.51 -15.39 -2.74
C GLU A 683 -22.99 -15.23 -2.63
N GLN A 684 -22.50 -14.01 -2.89
CA GLN A 684 -21.08 -13.67 -2.77
C GLN A 684 -20.55 -13.79 -1.33
N LEU A 685 -21.40 -13.62 -0.30
CA LEU A 685 -20.99 -13.85 1.09
C LEU A 685 -20.52 -15.30 1.26
N ARG A 686 -21.34 -16.24 0.80
CA ARG A 686 -21.10 -17.69 0.88
C ARG A 686 -19.93 -18.11 0.00
N LYS A 687 -19.89 -17.61 -1.25
CA LYS A 687 -18.94 -18.07 -2.27
C LYS A 687 -17.54 -17.45 -2.14
N VAL A 688 -17.42 -16.21 -1.66
CA VAL A 688 -16.15 -15.46 -1.70
C VAL A 688 -15.72 -15.00 -0.32
N LEU A 689 -16.58 -14.28 0.40
CA LEU A 689 -16.20 -13.65 1.67
C LEU A 689 -15.89 -14.68 2.76
N ARG A 690 -16.74 -15.70 2.94
CA ARG A 690 -16.56 -16.73 3.98
C ARG A 690 -15.31 -17.59 3.77
N PRO A 691 -15.04 -18.14 2.57
CA PRO A 691 -13.76 -18.80 2.31
C PRO A 691 -12.57 -17.85 2.56
N THR A 692 -12.65 -16.60 2.11
CA THR A 692 -11.57 -15.62 2.34
C THR A 692 -11.35 -15.35 3.82
N GLN A 693 -12.42 -15.21 4.61
CA GLN A 693 -12.36 -15.01 6.06
C GLN A 693 -11.73 -16.19 6.80
N ARG A 694 -11.85 -17.40 6.25
CA ARG A 694 -11.22 -18.63 6.77
C ARG A 694 -9.80 -18.86 6.24
N MET A 695 -9.23 -17.90 5.48
CA MET A 695 -7.93 -18.04 4.81
C MET A 695 -7.92 -19.16 3.75
N GLU A 696 -9.05 -19.39 3.08
CA GLU A 696 -9.23 -20.38 2.02
C GLU A 696 -9.41 -19.71 0.64
N GLY A 697 -9.02 -18.43 0.51
CA GLY A 697 -9.21 -17.64 -0.71
C GLY A 697 -8.51 -18.21 -1.95
N ASP A 698 -7.41 -18.95 -1.78
CA ASP A 698 -6.70 -19.62 -2.88
C ASP A 698 -7.51 -20.75 -3.53
N SER A 699 -8.50 -21.32 -2.83
CA SER A 699 -9.38 -22.37 -3.36
C SER A 699 -10.49 -21.83 -4.26
N LEU A 700 -10.71 -20.50 -4.27
CA LEU A 700 -11.76 -19.86 -5.07
C LEU A 700 -11.44 -20.00 -6.57
N PRO A 701 -12.40 -20.49 -7.38
CA PRO A 701 -12.20 -20.60 -8.81
C PRO A 701 -12.32 -19.25 -9.52
N VAL A 702 -11.85 -19.17 -10.77
CA VAL A 702 -11.96 -17.97 -11.61
C VAL A 702 -13.42 -17.49 -11.75
N SER A 703 -14.39 -18.41 -11.85
CA SER A 703 -15.81 -18.08 -11.94
C SER A 703 -16.39 -17.35 -10.72
N ALA A 704 -15.67 -17.30 -9.59
CA ALA A 704 -16.10 -16.61 -8.38
C ALA A 704 -15.90 -15.08 -8.42
N PHE A 705 -15.21 -14.55 -9.44
CA PHE A 705 -14.79 -13.15 -9.52
C PHE A 705 -15.48 -12.40 -10.68
N ASP A 706 -15.79 -11.12 -10.48
CA ASP A 706 -16.21 -10.25 -11.58
C ASP A 706 -15.00 -9.94 -12.47
N PRO A 707 -15.08 -10.13 -13.80
CA PRO A 707 -13.95 -9.90 -14.70
C PRO A 707 -13.46 -8.43 -14.72
N ARG A 708 -14.27 -7.47 -14.23
CA ARG A 708 -13.93 -6.05 -14.11
C ARG A 708 -13.35 -5.69 -12.74
N GLY A 709 -13.20 -6.65 -11.82
CA GLY A 709 -12.73 -6.41 -10.45
C GLY A 709 -13.75 -5.73 -9.54
N ALA A 710 -15.01 -5.64 -9.96
CA ALA A 710 -16.08 -5.02 -9.17
C ALA A 710 -16.50 -5.90 -7.99
N MET A 711 -16.90 -5.26 -6.87
CA MET A 711 -17.48 -5.93 -5.72
C MET A 711 -18.66 -5.15 -5.15
N PRO A 712 -19.63 -5.82 -4.51
CA PRO A 712 -20.77 -5.16 -3.90
C PRO A 712 -20.33 -4.30 -2.71
N SER A 713 -21.13 -3.27 -2.44
CA SER A 713 -21.00 -2.42 -1.27
C SER A 713 -21.48 -3.13 0.00
N GLY A 714 -20.98 -2.70 1.16
CA GLY A 714 -21.49 -3.04 2.48
C GLY A 714 -21.17 -4.47 2.92
N THR A 715 -20.04 -5.03 2.47
CA THR A 715 -19.63 -6.39 2.83
C THR A 715 -18.94 -6.47 4.19
N SER A 716 -18.36 -5.38 4.71
CA SER A 716 -17.68 -5.32 6.02
C SER A 716 -18.59 -5.74 7.18
N LYS A 717 -19.89 -5.45 7.10
CA LYS A 717 -20.87 -5.80 8.14
C LYS A 717 -20.97 -7.30 8.43
N TYR A 718 -20.57 -8.14 7.48
CA TYR A 718 -20.54 -9.59 7.63
C TYR A 718 -19.24 -10.12 8.25
N GLU A 719 -18.22 -9.28 8.42
CA GLU A 719 -16.91 -9.71 8.90
C GLU A 719 -16.93 -10.02 10.41
N LYS A 720 -17.60 -9.18 11.23
CA LYS A 720 -17.79 -9.36 12.68
C LYS A 720 -16.52 -9.86 13.39
N ARG A 721 -15.44 -9.10 13.26
CA ARG A 721 -14.07 -9.52 13.56
C ARG A 721 -13.84 -9.93 15.02
N GLY A 722 -14.50 -9.26 15.97
CA GLY A 722 -14.40 -9.55 17.41
C GLY A 722 -12.98 -9.39 17.96
N ILE A 723 -12.25 -8.36 17.52
CA ILE A 723 -10.83 -8.17 17.86
C ILE A 723 -10.59 -7.28 19.08
N ALA A 724 -11.61 -6.56 19.57
CA ALA A 724 -11.45 -5.70 20.72
C ALA A 724 -11.30 -6.53 22.00
N PRO A 725 -10.29 -6.26 22.85
CA PRO A 725 -10.17 -6.91 24.15
C PRO A 725 -11.28 -6.49 25.12
N ALA A 726 -11.80 -5.26 24.95
CA ALA A 726 -12.91 -4.70 25.72
C ALA A 726 -13.72 -3.73 24.84
N VAL A 727 -15.00 -3.57 25.14
CA VAL A 727 -15.93 -2.72 24.37
C VAL A 727 -16.64 -1.71 25.26
N ALA A 728 -17.05 -0.58 24.69
CA ALA A 728 -17.78 0.44 25.43
C ALA A 728 -19.18 -0.07 25.80
N GLN A 729 -19.60 0.08 27.06
CA GLN A 729 -20.96 -0.22 27.50
C GLN A 729 -21.66 1.02 28.05
N TRP A 730 -22.95 1.15 27.73
CA TRP A 730 -23.79 2.21 28.26
C TRP A 730 -24.26 1.85 29.69
N THR A 731 -23.37 2.00 30.67
CA THR A 731 -23.55 1.52 32.06
C THR A 731 -24.26 2.51 32.99
N ASN A 732 -24.24 3.80 32.68
CA ASN A 732 -24.90 4.83 33.50
C ASN A 732 -25.83 5.69 32.64
N PRO A 733 -27.01 5.15 32.25
CA PRO A 733 -27.99 5.87 31.43
C PRO A 733 -28.33 7.26 31.98
N ASP A 734 -28.39 7.42 33.30
CA ASP A 734 -28.78 8.67 33.95
C ASP A 734 -27.81 9.83 33.71
N THR A 735 -26.52 9.53 33.59
CA THR A 735 -25.48 10.52 33.26
C THR A 735 -25.37 10.84 31.77
N CYS A 736 -26.01 10.05 30.90
CA CYS A 736 -25.97 10.28 29.47
C CYS A 736 -26.78 11.53 29.08
N THR A 737 -26.10 12.53 28.52
CA THR A 737 -26.70 13.80 28.05
C THR A 737 -27.37 13.69 26.68
N GLN A 738 -27.32 12.51 26.03
CA GLN A 738 -27.85 12.26 24.69
C GLN A 738 -27.26 13.18 23.60
N CYS A 739 -25.96 13.49 23.69
CA CYS A 739 -25.25 14.39 22.79
C CYS A 739 -24.79 13.75 21.46
N ASN A 740 -24.80 12.42 21.39
CA ASN A 740 -24.31 11.60 20.26
C ASN A 740 -22.80 11.73 19.93
N LEU A 741 -21.99 12.39 20.76
CA LEU A 741 -20.56 12.57 20.53
C LEU A 741 -19.80 11.23 20.41
N CYS A 742 -20.19 10.23 21.20
CA CYS A 742 -19.60 8.89 21.15
C CYS A 742 -19.74 8.23 19.77
N SER A 743 -20.85 8.47 19.06
CA SER A 743 -21.08 7.95 17.71
C SER A 743 -20.37 8.77 16.65
N ALA A 744 -20.33 10.09 16.83
CA ALA A 744 -19.61 11.00 15.94
C ALA A 744 -18.11 10.67 15.89
N LEU A 745 -17.50 10.42 17.05
CA LEU A 745 -16.08 10.12 17.19
C LEU A 745 -15.73 8.68 16.84
N CYS A 746 -16.71 7.77 16.76
CA CYS A 746 -16.42 6.36 16.50
C CYS A 746 -15.85 6.17 15.09
N PRO A 747 -14.60 5.66 14.96
CA PRO A 747 -13.96 5.49 13.67
C PRO A 747 -14.49 4.31 12.86
N HIS A 748 -15.26 3.40 13.48
CA HIS A 748 -15.76 2.18 12.83
C HIS A 748 -17.29 2.14 12.73
N ALA A 749 -17.99 3.21 13.12
CA ALA A 749 -19.45 3.22 13.25
C ALA A 749 -20.01 2.08 14.13
N ALA A 750 -19.19 1.59 15.08
CA ALA A 750 -19.50 0.49 15.99
C ALA A 750 -20.29 0.92 17.24
N ILE A 751 -20.55 2.21 17.43
CA ILE A 751 -21.45 2.72 18.48
C ILE A 751 -22.40 3.73 17.85
N ARG A 752 -23.72 3.51 18.02
CA ARG A 752 -24.78 4.30 17.36
C ARG A 752 -25.88 4.67 18.35
N PRO A 753 -26.48 5.87 18.20
CA PRO A 753 -27.66 6.25 18.94
C PRO A 753 -28.92 5.79 18.19
N PHE A 754 -29.92 5.32 18.92
CA PHE A 754 -31.19 4.85 18.38
C PHE A 754 -32.34 5.60 19.04
N LEU A 755 -33.33 6.00 18.23
CA LEU A 755 -34.61 6.54 18.68
C LEU A 755 -35.70 5.51 18.40
N PHE A 756 -36.47 5.12 19.41
CA PHE A 756 -37.52 4.10 19.29
C PHE A 756 -38.78 4.51 20.05
N THR A 757 -39.95 4.05 19.60
CA THR A 757 -41.23 4.28 20.28
C THR A 757 -41.42 3.29 21.43
N GLN A 758 -42.42 3.53 22.27
CA GLN A 758 -42.79 2.58 23.33
C GLN A 758 -43.25 1.22 22.75
N GLU A 759 -43.89 1.22 21.59
CA GLU A 759 -44.34 0.02 20.89
C GLU A 759 -43.16 -0.81 20.39
N GLU A 760 -42.18 -0.15 19.73
CA GLU A 760 -40.96 -0.81 19.26
C GLU A 760 -40.16 -1.42 20.42
N ALA A 761 -40.10 -0.72 21.56
CA ALA A 761 -39.48 -1.23 22.78
C ALA A 761 -40.12 -2.53 23.30
N GLY A 762 -41.42 -2.73 23.09
CA GLY A 762 -42.15 -3.93 23.52
C GLY A 762 -41.71 -5.22 22.81
N SER A 763 -41.06 -5.10 21.66
CA SER A 763 -40.52 -6.23 20.88
C SER A 763 -39.02 -6.49 21.12
N ALA A 764 -38.39 -5.69 22.00
CA ALA A 764 -36.95 -5.72 22.19
C ALA A 764 -36.49 -6.91 23.06
N PRO A 765 -35.25 -7.41 22.86
CA PRO A 765 -34.67 -8.45 23.71
C PRO A 765 -34.53 -8.02 25.18
N GLU A 766 -34.43 -9.01 26.07
CA GLU A 766 -34.10 -8.79 27.48
C GLU A 766 -32.81 -7.97 27.62
N GLY A 767 -32.83 -6.93 28.46
CA GLY A 767 -31.73 -5.96 28.62
C GLY A 767 -31.83 -4.71 27.74
N TRP A 768 -32.90 -4.57 26.94
CA TRP A 768 -33.16 -3.35 26.17
C TRP A 768 -33.85 -2.27 27.03
N GLU A 769 -33.06 -1.34 27.55
CA GLU A 769 -33.56 -0.19 28.30
C GLU A 769 -33.26 1.12 27.56
N GLY A 770 -34.21 2.05 27.58
CA GLY A 770 -34.09 3.39 26.98
C GLY A 770 -34.40 4.50 27.96
N ARG A 771 -33.96 5.71 27.62
CA ARG A 771 -34.37 6.94 28.32
C ARG A 771 -35.25 7.78 27.42
N LYS A 772 -36.17 8.56 28.01
CA LYS A 772 -36.95 9.54 27.26
C LYS A 772 -36.02 10.46 26.46
N ALA A 773 -36.29 10.64 25.16
CA ALA A 773 -35.45 11.50 24.34
C ALA A 773 -35.51 12.96 24.84
N VAL A 774 -34.38 13.67 24.84
CA VAL A 774 -34.30 15.07 25.28
C VAL A 774 -34.91 16.00 24.24
N GLY A 775 -35.70 16.99 24.67
CA GLY A 775 -36.33 18.00 23.81
C GLY A 775 -37.72 17.60 23.31
N LYS A 776 -38.18 18.21 22.21
CA LYS A 776 -39.53 17.98 21.65
C LYS A 776 -39.78 16.51 21.26
N ALA A 777 -38.71 15.79 20.87
CA ALA A 777 -38.74 14.37 20.52
C ALA A 777 -39.16 13.43 21.68
N GLY A 778 -38.96 13.86 22.94
CA GLY A 778 -39.28 13.05 24.12
C GLY A 778 -40.76 12.73 24.30
N LYS A 779 -41.67 13.37 23.53
CA LYS A 779 -43.09 13.02 23.54
C LYS A 779 -43.37 11.70 22.80
N SER A 780 -42.54 11.35 21.83
CA SER A 780 -42.79 10.22 20.92
C SER A 780 -41.71 9.16 20.99
N TYR A 781 -40.51 9.50 21.48
CA TYR A 781 -39.34 8.64 21.39
C TYR A 781 -38.60 8.44 22.71
N GLN A 782 -38.12 7.23 22.89
CA GLN A 782 -37.02 6.87 23.77
C GLN A 782 -35.69 6.89 22.99
N TYR A 783 -34.59 6.93 23.73
CA TYR A 783 -33.22 7.05 23.28
C TYR A 783 -32.35 6.00 23.98
N ARG A 784 -31.48 5.35 23.19
CA ARG A 784 -30.44 4.46 23.69
C ARG A 784 -29.19 4.60 22.82
N VAL A 785 -28.01 4.44 23.42
CA VAL A 785 -26.77 4.20 22.66
C VAL A 785 -26.46 2.72 22.72
N GLN A 786 -26.22 2.10 21.56
CA GLN A 786 -25.89 0.67 21.47
C GLN A 786 -24.56 0.48 20.75
N VAL A 787 -23.76 -0.46 21.24
CA VAL A 787 -22.46 -0.85 20.67
C VAL A 787 -22.61 -2.15 19.88
N SER A 788 -21.89 -2.27 18.77
CA SER A 788 -21.62 -3.54 18.08
C SER A 788 -20.33 -4.14 18.66
N PRO A 789 -20.41 -5.18 19.51
CA PRO A 789 -19.23 -5.71 20.17
C PRO A 789 -18.24 -6.35 19.19
N TYR A 790 -18.73 -6.98 18.11
CA TYR A 790 -17.88 -7.66 17.13
C TYR A 790 -17.23 -6.72 16.10
N ASP A 791 -17.71 -5.49 15.96
CA ASP A 791 -17.12 -4.50 15.05
C ASP A 791 -16.33 -3.41 15.79
N CYS A 792 -16.45 -3.37 17.12
CA CYS A 792 -15.65 -2.48 17.95
C CYS A 792 -14.16 -2.88 17.87
N THR A 793 -13.29 -1.88 17.93
CA THR A 793 -11.82 -2.07 17.97
C THR A 793 -11.19 -1.70 19.31
N GLY A 794 -11.99 -1.28 20.30
CA GLY A 794 -11.54 -0.99 21.66
C GLY A 794 -10.76 0.32 21.81
N CYS A 795 -10.91 1.28 20.90
CA CYS A 795 -10.23 2.58 20.97
C CYS A 795 -10.89 3.54 21.98
N ASP A 796 -10.22 3.76 23.12
CA ASP A 796 -10.41 4.86 24.09
C ASP A 796 -11.85 5.22 24.56
N VAL A 797 -12.54 4.26 25.20
CA VAL A 797 -13.75 4.52 26.01
C VAL A 797 -13.78 3.55 27.22
N PRO A 798 -14.16 3.97 28.45
CA PRO A 798 -14.10 3.10 29.64
C PRO A 798 -14.88 1.77 29.49
N PHE A 799 -14.30 0.73 30.08
CA PHE A 799 -14.39 -0.67 29.67
C PHE A 799 -15.43 -1.52 30.43
N VAL A 800 -15.90 -2.58 29.75
CA VAL A 800 -16.30 -3.90 30.27
C VAL A 800 -15.83 -4.97 29.28
N ASP A 801 -15.73 -6.22 29.74
CA ASP A 801 -15.27 -7.36 28.93
C ASP A 801 -16.06 -7.52 27.62
N ALA A 802 -15.32 -7.67 26.52
CA ALA A 802 -15.81 -7.59 25.13
C ALA A 802 -16.81 -8.68 24.69
N LEU A 803 -17.04 -9.70 25.51
CA LEU A 803 -17.75 -10.92 25.13
C LEU A 803 -19.12 -11.09 25.80
N ASP A 804 -19.76 -10.00 26.18
CA ASP A 804 -21.17 -10.07 26.57
C ASP A 804 -22.04 -10.37 25.34
N ARG A 805 -22.47 -11.64 25.21
CA ARG A 805 -23.45 -12.10 24.20
C ARG A 805 -24.75 -11.28 24.25
N GLY A 806 -25.07 -10.65 25.38
CA GLY A 806 -26.18 -9.72 25.52
C GLY A 806 -26.06 -8.52 24.57
N GLN A 807 -24.91 -7.85 24.52
CA GLN A 807 -24.74 -6.64 23.69
C GLN A 807 -24.85 -6.92 22.19
N ALA A 808 -24.42 -8.09 21.72
CA ALA A 808 -24.55 -8.48 20.32
C ALA A 808 -26.03 -8.60 19.91
N ARG A 809 -26.84 -9.30 20.72
CA ARG A 809 -28.28 -9.44 20.46
C ARG A 809 -29.01 -8.10 20.49
N LEU A 810 -28.64 -7.21 21.41
CA LEU A 810 -29.21 -5.86 21.49
C LEU A 810 -28.82 -5.03 20.26
N TRP A 811 -27.58 -5.16 19.77
CA TRP A 811 -27.15 -4.53 18.51
C TRP A 811 -27.95 -5.04 17.32
N ASP A 812 -28.10 -6.35 17.16
CA ASP A 812 -28.82 -6.94 16.03
C ASP A 812 -30.27 -6.46 15.99
N PHE A 813 -30.95 -6.42 17.15
CA PHE A 813 -32.26 -5.79 17.26
C PHE A 813 -32.23 -4.32 16.84
N ALA A 814 -31.30 -3.53 17.35
CA ALA A 814 -31.22 -2.11 17.07
C ALA A 814 -30.96 -1.81 15.58
N ALA A 815 -30.00 -2.51 14.99
CA ALA A 815 -29.52 -2.26 13.63
C ALA A 815 -30.46 -2.83 12.55
N GLU A 816 -31.18 -3.92 12.84
CA GLU A 816 -32.03 -4.61 11.85
C GLU A 816 -33.52 -4.33 12.00
N ARG A 817 -34.01 -3.98 13.21
CA ARG A 817 -35.45 -3.84 13.48
C ARG A 817 -35.92 -2.41 13.69
N LEU A 818 -35.04 -1.51 14.13
CA LEU A 818 -35.44 -0.12 14.39
C LEU A 818 -35.30 0.74 13.13
N PRO A 819 -36.28 1.62 12.84
CA PRO A 819 -36.18 2.53 11.70
C PRO A 819 -35.14 3.64 11.94
N ILE A 820 -34.46 4.05 10.87
CA ILE A 820 -33.60 5.24 10.88
C ILE A 820 -34.47 6.49 10.94
N ARG A 821 -34.14 7.41 11.85
CA ARG A 821 -34.94 8.60 12.19
C ARG A 821 -34.14 9.90 12.01
N SER A 822 -33.62 10.07 10.80
CA SER A 822 -32.77 11.21 10.44
C SER A 822 -33.53 12.56 10.38
N GLU A 823 -34.85 12.51 10.32
CA GLU A 823 -35.76 13.66 10.21
C GLU A 823 -36.14 14.28 11.57
N VAL A 824 -35.91 13.57 12.68
CA VAL A 824 -36.34 14.01 14.01
C VAL A 824 -35.52 15.22 14.52
N TYR A 825 -34.28 15.34 14.07
CA TYR A 825 -33.39 16.46 14.38
C TYR A 825 -32.73 16.96 13.09
N PRO A 826 -32.35 18.24 12.99
CA PRO A 826 -31.63 18.76 11.82
C PRO A 826 -30.36 17.95 11.53
N LYS A 827 -30.25 17.43 10.31
CA LYS A 827 -29.18 16.53 9.87
C LYS A 827 -27.80 17.16 9.96
N GLU A 828 -27.74 18.49 9.85
CA GLU A 828 -26.53 19.33 9.90
C GLU A 828 -26.03 19.53 11.33
N SER A 829 -26.85 19.24 12.35
CA SER A 829 -26.44 19.33 13.74
C SER A 829 -25.61 18.11 14.16
N LEU A 830 -24.67 18.28 15.10
CA LEU A 830 -23.88 17.15 15.64
C LEU A 830 -24.79 16.03 16.16
N LYS A 831 -25.86 16.37 16.90
CA LYS A 831 -26.81 15.37 17.40
C LYS A 831 -27.59 14.71 16.27
N GLY A 832 -28.16 15.50 15.36
CA GLY A 832 -29.02 15.00 14.29
C GLY A 832 -28.29 14.16 13.24
N SER A 833 -27.09 14.56 12.84
CA SER A 833 -26.27 13.79 11.90
C SER A 833 -26.05 12.33 12.32
N GLN A 834 -25.99 12.07 13.63
CA GLN A 834 -25.76 10.72 14.16
C GLN A 834 -27.02 9.84 14.21
N PHE A 835 -28.21 10.39 13.94
CA PHE A 835 -29.41 9.60 13.69
C PHE A 835 -29.59 9.24 12.21
N ALA A 836 -28.76 9.79 11.32
CA ALA A 836 -28.66 9.31 9.94
C ALA A 836 -27.76 8.07 9.88
N LYS A 837 -28.10 7.15 8.98
CA LYS A 837 -27.31 5.93 8.76
C LYS A 837 -25.89 6.29 8.28
N PRO A 838 -24.83 5.79 8.94
CA PRO A 838 -23.48 5.90 8.40
C PRO A 838 -23.34 4.97 7.20
N CYS A 839 -23.10 5.52 6.01
CA CYS A 839 -22.79 4.74 4.81
C CYS A 839 -21.29 4.41 4.67
N LEU A 840 -20.53 4.55 5.76
CA LEU A 840 -19.20 3.98 5.97
C LEU A 840 -19.20 3.29 7.34
N GLU A 841 -19.07 1.97 7.36
CA GLU A 841 -19.13 1.16 8.58
C GLU A 841 -18.10 0.02 8.59
N PHE A 842 -17.54 -0.24 9.77
CA PHE A 842 -16.69 -1.40 10.07
C PHE A 842 -15.46 -1.54 9.15
N SER A 843 -14.82 -0.41 8.85
CA SER A 843 -13.64 -0.36 7.98
C SER A 843 -12.44 -1.12 8.55
N GLY A 844 -11.50 -1.50 7.68
CA GLY A 844 -10.23 -2.14 8.06
C GLY A 844 -9.21 -1.18 8.71
N ALA A 845 -9.64 0.02 9.11
CA ALA A 845 -8.77 1.06 9.67
C ALA A 845 -8.25 0.68 11.07
N CYS A 846 -7.16 1.34 11.49
CA CYS A 846 -6.60 1.19 12.82
C CYS A 846 -7.62 1.51 13.92
N ALA A 847 -7.43 0.92 15.11
CA ALA A 847 -8.18 1.34 16.30
C ALA A 847 -7.91 2.84 16.57
N GLY A 848 -8.96 3.65 16.67
CA GLY A 848 -8.83 5.10 16.90
C GLY A 848 -8.43 5.92 15.66
N CYS A 849 -8.61 5.40 14.44
CA CYS A 849 -8.25 6.11 13.21
C CYS A 849 -8.89 7.51 13.12
N GLY A 850 -8.09 8.52 12.79
CA GLY A 850 -8.57 9.91 12.64
C GLY A 850 -9.26 10.22 11.30
N GLU A 851 -9.06 9.38 10.26
CA GLU A 851 -9.60 9.63 8.92
C GLU A 851 -11.09 9.27 8.81
N THR A 852 -11.46 8.10 9.34
CA THR A 852 -12.78 7.50 9.11
C THR A 852 -13.95 8.22 9.78
N PRO A 853 -13.82 8.88 10.96
CA PRO A 853 -14.91 9.69 11.51
C PRO A 853 -15.36 10.82 10.56
N VAL A 854 -14.41 11.45 9.86
CA VAL A 854 -14.68 12.53 8.90
C VAL A 854 -15.47 11.99 7.70
N VAL A 855 -14.99 10.90 7.09
CA VAL A 855 -15.66 10.29 5.93
C VAL A 855 -17.02 9.69 6.33
N LYS A 856 -17.12 9.06 7.51
CA LYS A 856 -18.39 8.60 8.07
C LYS A 856 -19.39 9.74 8.17
N LEU A 857 -19.00 10.87 8.75
CA LEU A 857 -19.88 12.04 8.85
C LEU A 857 -20.28 12.57 7.47
N LEU A 858 -19.35 12.64 6.52
CA LEU A 858 -19.64 13.01 5.12
C LEU A 858 -20.72 12.09 4.52
N THR A 859 -20.61 10.78 4.74
CA THR A 859 -21.61 9.81 4.27
C THR A 859 -22.96 9.95 4.99
N GLN A 860 -22.97 10.35 6.26
CA GLN A 860 -24.20 10.60 7.00
C GLN A 860 -24.94 11.82 6.42
N LEU A 861 -24.21 12.85 5.97
CA LEU A 861 -24.77 14.07 5.39
C LEU A 861 -25.21 13.92 3.93
N PHE A 862 -24.40 13.27 3.08
CA PHE A 862 -24.61 13.26 1.61
C PHE A 862 -24.56 11.87 0.98
N GLY A 863 -24.55 10.79 1.77
CA GLY A 863 -24.23 9.43 1.31
C GLY A 863 -25.04 8.90 0.13
N ASP A 864 -26.26 9.39 -0.11
CA ASP A 864 -27.11 9.00 -1.23
C ASP A 864 -26.80 9.72 -2.55
N GLU A 865 -25.90 10.70 -2.55
CA GLU A 865 -25.54 11.51 -3.71
C GLU A 865 -24.02 11.60 -3.96
N LEU A 866 -23.21 10.91 -3.15
CA LEU A 866 -21.74 10.99 -3.20
C LEU A 866 -21.12 10.10 -4.29
N TYR A 867 -20.22 10.70 -5.06
CA TYR A 867 -19.19 10.02 -5.83
C TYR A 867 -17.85 10.21 -5.12
N ILE A 868 -17.13 9.12 -4.88
CA ILE A 868 -15.82 9.14 -4.20
C ILE A 868 -14.75 8.66 -5.18
N ALA A 869 -13.94 9.60 -5.66
CA ALA A 869 -12.69 9.34 -6.36
C ALA A 869 -11.55 9.30 -5.33
N ASN A 870 -11.12 8.09 -4.98
CA ASN A 870 -10.22 7.87 -3.85
C ASN A 870 -8.78 7.68 -4.32
N ALA A 871 -7.85 8.51 -3.85
CA ALA A 871 -6.42 8.31 -4.09
C ALA A 871 -5.91 7.05 -3.38
N THR A 872 -4.89 6.40 -3.94
CA THR A 872 -4.17 5.31 -3.25
C THR A 872 -3.58 5.82 -1.93
N GLY A 873 -3.73 5.03 -0.86
CA GLY A 873 -3.29 5.41 0.49
C GLY A 873 -4.04 4.63 1.57
N CYS A 874 -4.04 5.15 2.80
CA CYS A 874 -4.80 4.56 3.91
C CYS A 874 -6.27 4.29 3.53
N SER A 875 -6.88 5.23 2.81
CA SER A 875 -8.30 5.25 2.50
C SER A 875 -8.79 4.17 1.54
N ILE A 876 -7.94 3.67 0.63
CA ILE A 876 -8.31 2.48 -0.15
C ILE A 876 -8.21 1.21 0.70
N VAL A 877 -7.22 1.14 1.61
CA VAL A 877 -6.97 -0.05 2.44
C VAL A 877 -8.12 -0.26 3.42
N TRP A 878 -8.57 0.80 4.10
CA TRP A 878 -9.71 0.66 5.00
C TRP A 878 -11.07 0.76 4.30
N GLY A 879 -11.14 1.41 3.13
CA GLY A 879 -12.40 1.67 2.42
C GLY A 879 -12.88 0.54 1.51
N GLY A 880 -11.97 -0.11 0.79
CA GLY A 880 -12.28 -1.05 -0.30
C GLY A 880 -11.25 -2.16 -0.49
N MET A 881 -10.82 -2.80 0.61
CA MET A 881 -9.92 -3.95 0.54
C MET A 881 -10.71 -5.22 0.26
N PHE A 882 -10.55 -5.79 -0.94
CA PHE A 882 -11.24 -7.01 -1.33
C PHE A 882 -11.06 -8.15 -0.30
N PRO A 883 -12.13 -8.87 0.11
CA PRO A 883 -13.53 -8.74 -0.32
C PRO A 883 -14.39 -7.84 0.59
N TRP A 884 -13.77 -7.01 1.43
CA TRP A 884 -14.41 -6.16 2.45
C TRP A 884 -14.55 -4.68 1.99
N SER A 885 -15.79 -4.28 1.69
CA SER A 885 -16.20 -2.90 1.42
C SER A 885 -16.79 -2.32 2.70
N ALA A 886 -16.20 -1.21 3.16
CA ALA A 886 -16.72 -0.46 4.30
C ALA A 886 -17.87 0.48 3.89
N TYR A 887 -17.93 0.87 2.62
CA TYR A 887 -19.00 1.73 2.09
C TYR A 887 -20.27 0.89 1.90
N THR A 888 -21.40 1.35 2.42
CA THR A 888 -22.69 0.63 2.42
C THR A 888 -23.82 1.50 1.87
N THR A 889 -25.01 0.92 1.75
CA THR A 889 -26.22 1.61 1.24
C THR A 889 -27.23 1.87 2.34
N ASN A 890 -28.11 2.86 2.14
CA ASN A 890 -29.28 3.12 2.98
C ASN A 890 -30.45 2.17 2.67
N GLU A 891 -31.60 2.38 3.31
CA GLU A 891 -32.79 1.52 3.18
C GLU A 891 -33.37 1.52 1.76
N ARG A 892 -33.07 2.54 0.95
CA ARG A 892 -33.46 2.63 -0.48
C ARG A 892 -32.46 1.95 -1.40
N GLY A 893 -31.36 1.41 -0.88
CA GLY A 893 -30.26 0.86 -1.67
C GLY A 893 -29.32 1.92 -2.26
N HIS A 894 -29.43 3.19 -1.84
CA HIS A 894 -28.55 4.27 -2.31
C HIS A 894 -27.35 4.43 -1.36
N GLY A 895 -26.17 4.69 -1.89
CA GLY A 895 -24.95 4.90 -1.09
C GLY A 895 -23.82 5.48 -1.95
N PRO A 896 -22.65 5.74 -1.34
CA PRO A 896 -21.53 6.34 -2.06
C PRO A 896 -21.06 5.46 -3.22
N ALA A 897 -20.98 6.03 -4.42
CA ALA A 897 -20.34 5.40 -5.56
C ALA A 897 -18.82 5.58 -5.43
N TRP A 898 -18.12 4.52 -5.03
CA TRP A 898 -16.70 4.56 -4.73
C TRP A 898 -15.85 3.93 -5.84
N GLY A 899 -14.73 4.58 -6.16
CA GLY A 899 -13.70 4.01 -7.05
C GLY A 899 -12.33 4.62 -6.75
N HIS A 900 -11.29 3.86 -7.04
CA HIS A 900 -9.92 4.37 -7.10
C HIS A 900 -9.36 4.18 -8.50
N SER A 901 -8.55 5.13 -8.95
CA SER A 901 -7.72 4.97 -10.14
C SER A 901 -6.30 4.62 -9.68
N LEU A 902 -5.41 5.61 -9.54
CA LEU A 902 -4.03 5.44 -9.10
C LEU A 902 -3.72 6.35 -7.89
N PHE A 903 -2.44 6.57 -7.59
CA PHE A 903 -2.05 7.46 -6.50
C PHE A 903 -2.00 8.92 -6.97
N GLU A 904 -1.50 9.11 -8.18
CA GLU A 904 -1.13 10.37 -8.79
C GLU A 904 -2.28 11.09 -9.53
N ASP A 905 -3.43 10.44 -9.74
CA ASP A 905 -4.48 10.91 -10.66
C ASP A 905 -5.89 11.04 -10.04
N ALA A 906 -6.03 10.96 -8.72
CA ALA A 906 -7.34 10.89 -8.08
C ALA A 906 -8.21 12.13 -8.36
N ALA A 907 -7.60 13.30 -8.51
CA ALA A 907 -8.30 14.54 -8.81
C ALA A 907 -8.85 14.53 -10.25
N GLU A 908 -8.03 14.13 -11.21
CA GLU A 908 -8.35 13.98 -12.63
C GLU A 908 -9.41 12.89 -12.84
N TYR A 909 -9.30 11.79 -12.11
CA TYR A 909 -10.29 10.72 -12.09
C TYR A 909 -11.66 11.24 -11.62
N GLY A 910 -11.70 11.98 -10.50
CA GLY A 910 -12.92 12.63 -10.02
C GLY A 910 -13.47 13.70 -10.97
N PHE A 911 -12.58 14.43 -11.65
CA PHE A 911 -12.94 15.43 -12.66
C PHE A 911 -13.62 14.76 -13.87
N GLY A 912 -13.12 13.62 -14.33
CA GLY A 912 -13.74 12.82 -15.38
C GLY A 912 -15.15 12.34 -15.00
N ILE A 913 -15.31 11.81 -13.78
CA ILE A 913 -16.62 11.40 -13.24
C ILE A 913 -17.60 12.58 -13.23
N ARG A 914 -17.17 13.75 -12.77
CA ARG A 914 -18.00 14.97 -12.75
C ARG A 914 -18.52 15.34 -14.14
N HIS A 915 -17.67 15.30 -15.16
CA HIS A 915 -18.08 15.60 -16.54
C HIS A 915 -19.07 14.57 -17.06
N ALA A 916 -18.84 13.28 -16.80
CA ALA A 916 -19.78 12.23 -17.19
C ALA A 916 -21.16 12.41 -16.53
N VAL A 917 -21.21 12.73 -15.23
CA VAL A 917 -22.48 12.97 -14.52
C VAL A 917 -23.19 14.21 -15.05
N ARG A 918 -22.49 15.31 -15.30
CA ARG A 918 -23.09 16.53 -15.89
C ARG A 918 -23.68 16.26 -17.27
N TYR A 919 -22.90 15.65 -18.17
CA TYR A 919 -23.36 15.31 -19.51
C TYR A 919 -24.61 14.41 -19.47
N ARG A 920 -24.65 13.40 -18.59
CA ARG A 920 -25.82 12.52 -18.44
C ARG A 920 -27.06 13.28 -17.95
N ARG A 921 -26.88 14.27 -17.06
CA ARG A 921 -27.98 15.13 -16.57
C ARG A 921 -28.47 16.08 -17.66
N GLU A 922 -27.57 16.64 -18.45
CA GLU A 922 -27.90 17.48 -19.61
C GLU A 922 -28.64 16.67 -20.68
N ALA A 923 -28.18 15.46 -21.00
CA ALA A 923 -28.86 14.56 -21.93
C ALA A 923 -30.27 14.20 -21.43
N LEU A 924 -30.44 13.94 -20.13
CA LEU A 924 -31.75 13.74 -19.52
C LEU A 924 -32.60 15.02 -19.60
N ARG A 925 -32.05 16.20 -19.32
CA ARG A 925 -32.76 17.49 -19.48
C ARG A 925 -33.24 17.67 -20.91
N CYS A 926 -32.42 17.38 -21.91
CA CYS A 926 -32.81 17.45 -23.32
C CYS A 926 -33.91 16.46 -23.66
N ALA A 927 -33.84 15.22 -23.17
CA ALA A 927 -34.91 14.23 -23.37
C ALA A 927 -36.22 14.68 -22.69
N VAL A 928 -36.13 15.14 -21.45
CA VAL A 928 -37.26 15.68 -20.69
C VAL A 928 -37.80 16.96 -21.34
N GLN A 929 -36.98 17.84 -21.91
CA GLN A 929 -37.43 19.03 -22.64
C GLN A 929 -38.08 18.69 -23.97
N ARG A 930 -37.63 17.63 -24.65
CA ARG A 930 -38.34 17.07 -25.82
C ARG A 930 -39.72 16.54 -25.43
N ASP A 931 -39.84 15.95 -24.24
CA ASP A 931 -41.13 15.47 -23.70
C ASP A 931 -41.98 16.60 -23.08
N LEU A 932 -41.36 17.65 -22.52
CA LEU A 932 -41.97 18.84 -21.90
C LEU A 932 -42.22 19.98 -22.89
N ALA A 933 -42.07 19.73 -24.20
CA ALA A 933 -42.76 20.54 -25.23
C ALA A 933 -44.30 20.50 -25.09
N ALA A 934 -44.83 19.85 -24.03
CA ALA A 934 -46.12 20.10 -23.40
C ALA A 934 -45.96 20.68 -21.96
N GLY A 935 -45.86 22.01 -21.85
CA GLY A 935 -46.21 22.76 -20.62
C GLY A 935 -45.05 23.24 -19.73
N ALA A 936 -44.95 24.57 -19.58
CA ALA A 936 -43.94 25.31 -18.82
C ALA A 936 -44.39 25.70 -17.39
N TYR A 937 -43.44 25.91 -16.46
CA TYR A 937 -43.41 27.06 -15.53
C TYR A 937 -42.07 27.15 -14.74
N ALA A 938 -41.69 28.37 -14.35
CA ALA A 938 -40.41 28.79 -13.77
C ALA A 938 -40.53 29.33 -12.32
N ALA A 939 -39.40 29.50 -11.59
CA ALA A 939 -39.31 30.35 -10.38
C ALA A 939 -37.87 30.87 -10.02
N GLU A 940 -37.74 32.21 -9.97
CA GLU A 940 -37.07 33.20 -9.09
C GLU A 940 -35.73 32.99 -8.32
N HIS A 941 -34.68 33.74 -8.74
CA HIS A 941 -33.86 34.73 -7.97
C HIS A 941 -32.79 35.33 -8.93
N PRO A 942 -32.71 36.65 -9.22
CA PRO A 942 -32.04 37.16 -10.42
C PRO A 942 -30.56 36.78 -10.57
N ALA A 943 -29.72 36.87 -9.53
CA ALA A 943 -28.30 36.47 -9.64
C ALA A 943 -28.09 34.96 -9.80
N LEU A 944 -28.90 34.14 -9.12
CA LEU A 944 -28.79 32.68 -9.17
C LEU A 944 -29.49 32.13 -10.41
N ALA A 945 -30.58 32.76 -10.83
CA ALA A 945 -31.28 32.48 -12.07
C ALA A 945 -30.46 32.91 -13.28
N GLU A 946 -29.78 34.06 -13.26
CA GLU A 946 -28.84 34.45 -14.31
C GLU A 946 -27.62 33.55 -14.33
N ALA A 947 -27.03 33.23 -13.17
CA ALA A 947 -25.91 32.31 -13.09
C ALA A 947 -26.26 30.87 -13.53
N GLU A 948 -27.49 30.40 -13.27
CA GLU A 948 -27.96 29.08 -13.71
C GLU A 948 -28.37 29.08 -15.19
N ALA A 949 -28.98 30.17 -15.67
CA ALA A 949 -29.42 30.31 -17.05
C ALA A 949 -28.29 30.68 -18.03
N PHE A 950 -27.17 31.20 -17.53
CA PHE A 950 -26.02 31.54 -18.36
C PHE A 950 -25.34 30.27 -18.89
N ASP A 951 -25.29 30.13 -20.22
CA ASP A 951 -24.67 28.99 -20.92
C ASP A 951 -23.13 29.13 -20.93
N GLY A 952 -22.54 29.04 -19.73
CA GLY A 952 -21.12 29.28 -19.52
C GLY A 952 -20.72 29.12 -18.04
N PRO A 953 -19.44 29.37 -17.71
CA PRO A 953 -18.98 29.33 -16.33
C PRO A 953 -19.58 30.48 -15.52
N SER A 954 -20.35 30.14 -14.49
CA SER A 954 -20.92 31.11 -13.55
C SER A 954 -20.23 31.02 -12.19
N LEU A 955 -19.91 32.18 -11.62
CA LEU A 955 -19.29 32.32 -10.30
C LEU A 955 -20.16 33.21 -9.42
N VAL A 956 -20.65 32.66 -8.31
CA VAL A 956 -21.43 33.39 -7.30
C VAL A 956 -20.63 33.45 -6.01
N ILE A 957 -20.25 34.66 -5.59
CA ILE A 957 -19.54 34.89 -4.32
C ILE A 957 -20.51 35.54 -3.35
N ALA A 958 -20.99 34.76 -2.38
CA ALA A 958 -21.94 35.24 -1.37
C ALA A 958 -21.23 35.58 -0.05
N TYR A 959 -21.49 36.76 0.50
CA TYR A 959 -21.06 37.10 1.86
C TYR A 959 -21.86 36.31 2.90
N ALA A 960 -21.18 35.41 3.60
CA ALA A 960 -21.76 34.55 4.63
C ALA A 960 -21.21 34.94 6.01
N PRO A 961 -21.99 35.69 6.83
CA PRO A 961 -21.62 35.96 8.22
C PRO A 961 -21.42 34.66 9.02
N CYS A 962 -20.38 34.61 9.84
CA CYS A 962 -19.98 33.39 10.56
C CYS A 962 -19.73 33.68 12.04
N ILE A 963 -19.90 32.67 12.90
CA ILE A 963 -19.57 32.76 14.33
C ILE A 963 -18.12 33.22 14.57
N ALA A 964 -17.20 32.87 13.66
CA ALA A 964 -15.79 33.25 13.72
C ALA A 964 -15.57 34.77 13.54
N HIS A 965 -16.54 35.49 12.97
CA HIS A 965 -16.50 36.95 12.93
C HIS A 965 -16.73 37.54 14.33
N GLY A 966 -17.36 36.79 15.23
CA GLY A 966 -17.66 37.21 16.59
C GLY A 966 -18.64 38.38 16.61
N ILE A 967 -19.71 38.29 15.81
CA ILE A 967 -20.77 39.30 15.71
C ILE A 967 -21.37 39.53 17.10
N LYS A 968 -21.21 40.73 17.65
CA LYS A 968 -21.60 41.08 19.02
C LYS A 968 -23.11 41.00 19.25
N ALA A 969 -23.91 41.18 18.20
CA ALA A 969 -25.37 41.01 18.24
C ALA A 969 -25.83 39.54 18.20
N GLY A 970 -24.90 38.59 18.02
CA GLY A 970 -25.16 37.16 17.91
C GLY A 970 -25.36 36.68 16.47
N ILE A 971 -25.01 35.43 16.19
CA ILE A 971 -25.11 34.86 14.83
C ILE A 971 -26.55 34.76 14.33
N SER A 972 -27.54 34.73 15.23
CA SER A 972 -28.97 34.79 14.85
C SER A 972 -29.39 36.08 14.15
N THR A 973 -28.51 37.10 14.10
CA THR A 973 -28.72 38.32 13.30
C THR A 973 -27.94 38.31 11.99
N GLU A 974 -27.47 37.16 11.51
CA GLU A 974 -26.62 37.02 10.30
C GLU A 974 -27.19 37.75 9.08
N VAL A 975 -28.49 37.65 8.81
CA VAL A 975 -29.12 38.33 7.66
C VAL A 975 -29.02 39.86 7.79
N GLU A 976 -29.23 40.39 8.99
CA GLU A 976 -29.09 41.82 9.27
C GLU A 976 -27.62 42.28 9.25
N GLU A 977 -26.70 41.41 9.67
CA GLU A 977 -25.27 41.69 9.62
C GLU A 977 -24.74 41.69 8.18
N ALA A 978 -25.23 40.78 7.32
CA ALA A 978 -24.96 40.81 5.88
C ALA A 978 -25.50 42.09 5.24
N LYS A 979 -26.72 42.52 5.59
CA LYS A 979 -27.29 43.80 5.12
C LYS A 979 -26.43 45.00 5.57
N ARG A 980 -25.93 45.00 6.80
CA ARG A 980 -25.01 46.04 7.30
C ARG A 980 -23.68 46.03 6.56
N ALA A 981 -23.10 44.85 6.29
CA ALA A 981 -21.89 44.71 5.50
C ALA A 981 -22.05 45.27 4.08
N ILE A 982 -23.23 45.05 3.47
CA ILE A 982 -23.57 45.59 2.15
C ILE A 982 -23.72 47.11 2.20
N LYS A 983 -24.49 47.62 3.16
CA LYS A 983 -24.76 49.06 3.30
C LYS A 983 -23.50 49.88 3.63
N ALA A 984 -22.61 49.31 4.44
CA ALA A 984 -21.30 49.87 4.76
C ALA A 984 -20.28 49.77 3.61
N GLY A 985 -20.65 49.14 2.48
CA GLY A 985 -19.78 48.81 1.34
C GLY A 985 -18.63 47.85 1.66
N TYR A 986 -18.63 47.23 2.83
CA TYR A 986 -17.69 46.16 3.18
C TYR A 986 -17.82 44.99 2.19
N HIS A 987 -19.05 44.69 1.75
CA HIS A 987 -19.35 43.77 0.66
C HIS A 987 -20.21 44.47 -0.41
N ILE A 988 -19.76 44.45 -1.66
CA ILE A 988 -20.43 45.15 -2.77
C ILE A 988 -21.19 44.10 -3.58
N LEU A 989 -22.48 44.33 -3.84
CA LEU A 989 -23.27 43.46 -4.70
C LEU A 989 -23.19 43.97 -6.13
N TYR A 990 -22.74 43.11 -7.03
CA TYR A 990 -22.74 43.35 -8.47
C TYR A 990 -22.97 42.04 -9.22
N ARG A 991 -23.44 42.14 -10.45
CA ARG A 991 -23.59 41.04 -11.39
C ARG A 991 -22.91 41.41 -12.70
N TYR A 992 -22.10 40.50 -13.22
CA TYR A 992 -21.52 40.63 -14.54
C TYR A 992 -22.11 39.52 -15.41
N ASN A 993 -22.98 39.88 -16.35
CA ASN A 993 -23.63 38.94 -17.27
C ASN A 993 -23.08 39.16 -18.69
N PRO A 994 -22.18 38.29 -19.17
CA PRO A 994 -21.57 38.43 -20.50
C PRO A 994 -22.59 38.42 -21.64
N SER A 995 -23.75 37.75 -21.48
CA SER A 995 -24.79 37.71 -22.51
C SER A 995 -25.44 39.07 -22.80
N LEU A 996 -25.30 40.05 -21.91
CA LEU A 996 -25.78 41.41 -22.14
C LEU A 996 -24.90 42.19 -23.12
N VAL A 997 -23.61 41.82 -23.27
CA VAL A 997 -22.71 42.43 -24.25
C VAL A 997 -23.21 42.19 -25.67
N GLU A 998 -23.66 40.97 -25.95
CA GLU A 998 -24.21 40.58 -27.26
C GLU A 998 -25.54 41.30 -27.58
N GLN A 999 -26.20 41.84 -26.55
CA GLN A 999 -27.44 42.61 -26.67
C GLN A 999 -27.20 44.12 -26.71
N GLY A 1000 -25.93 44.57 -26.78
CA GLY A 1000 -25.56 45.99 -26.75
C GLY A 1000 -25.82 46.66 -25.40
N MET A 1001 -26.01 45.88 -24.33
CA MET A 1001 -26.29 46.38 -22.99
C MET A 1001 -25.04 46.27 -22.11
N ASN A 1002 -24.99 47.08 -21.05
CA ASN A 1002 -23.89 47.01 -20.10
C ASN A 1002 -23.93 45.67 -19.34
N PRO A 1003 -22.88 44.84 -19.44
CA PRO A 1003 -22.85 43.54 -18.75
C PRO A 1003 -22.73 43.66 -17.24
N LEU A 1004 -22.26 44.80 -16.73
CA LEU A 1004 -22.02 45.03 -15.31
C LEU A 1004 -23.18 45.78 -14.67
N SER A 1005 -23.92 45.10 -13.80
CA SER A 1005 -24.90 45.69 -12.90
C SER A 1005 -24.31 45.84 -11.51
N LEU A 1006 -24.44 47.03 -10.91
CA LEU A 1006 -24.05 47.29 -9.53
C LEU A 1006 -25.35 47.36 -8.70
N ASP A 1007 -25.59 46.33 -7.90
CA ASP A 1007 -26.87 46.11 -7.20
C ASP A 1007 -26.85 46.70 -5.76
N SER A 1008 -25.68 46.97 -5.20
CA SER A 1008 -25.54 47.68 -3.93
C SER A 1008 -25.38 49.19 -4.13
N SER A 1009 -25.99 50.00 -3.26
CA SER A 1009 -25.81 51.46 -3.22
C SER A 1009 -24.40 51.86 -2.75
N PRO A 1010 -23.97 53.12 -2.94
CA PRO A 1010 -22.68 53.61 -2.42
C PRO A 1010 -22.54 53.39 -0.91
N PRO A 1011 -21.33 53.05 -0.43
CA PRO A 1011 -21.07 52.87 1.00
C PRO A 1011 -21.51 54.09 1.81
N ASP A 1012 -22.16 53.86 2.94
CA ASP A 1012 -22.41 54.90 3.94
C ASP A 1012 -21.24 55.03 4.95
N ASP A 1013 -21.31 56.02 5.84
CA ASP A 1013 -20.27 56.26 6.85
C ASP A 1013 -20.27 55.22 8.00
N GLN A 1014 -21.03 54.12 7.88
CA GLN A 1014 -21.22 53.14 8.96
C GLN A 1014 -20.19 52.00 8.95
N LEU A 1015 -19.19 52.01 8.05
CA LEU A 1015 -18.16 50.97 7.99
C LEU A 1015 -17.43 50.75 9.31
N LEU A 1016 -16.98 51.81 9.99
CA LEU A 1016 -16.31 51.66 11.28
C LEU A 1016 -17.25 51.14 12.37
N GLN A 1017 -18.54 51.45 12.28
CA GLN A 1017 -19.56 50.92 13.19
C GLN A 1017 -19.82 49.43 12.94
N PHE A 1018 -19.87 49.01 11.68
CA PHE A 1018 -19.94 47.61 11.27
C PHE A 1018 -18.73 46.80 11.79
N LEU A 1019 -17.51 47.30 11.61
CA LEU A 1019 -16.30 46.62 12.12
C LEU A 1019 -16.33 46.50 13.66
N ARG A 1020 -16.78 47.53 14.37
CA ARG A 1020 -16.97 47.48 15.84
C ARG A 1020 -18.06 46.50 16.25
N GLY A 1021 -18.95 46.09 15.35
CA GLY A 1021 -19.96 45.06 15.56
C GLY A 1021 -19.39 43.65 15.65
N GLU A 1022 -18.12 43.43 15.27
CA GLU A 1022 -17.52 42.11 15.18
C GLU A 1022 -16.23 41.99 16.03
N ASN A 1023 -16.17 40.98 16.89
CA ASN A 1023 -15.03 40.78 17.79
C ASN A 1023 -13.72 40.51 17.06
N ARG A 1024 -13.76 39.99 15.82
CA ARG A 1024 -12.53 39.81 15.02
C ARG A 1024 -11.77 41.11 14.76
N TYR A 1025 -12.46 42.25 14.72
CA TYR A 1025 -11.84 43.57 14.58
C TYR A 1025 -11.59 44.22 15.94
N GLU A 1026 -12.49 44.02 16.91
CA GLU A 1026 -12.31 44.56 18.25
C GLU A 1026 -11.10 43.92 18.97
N ALA A 1027 -10.83 42.64 18.73
CA ALA A 1027 -9.68 41.94 19.30
C ALA A 1027 -8.35 42.57 18.87
N LEU A 1028 -8.23 42.99 17.60
CA LEU A 1028 -7.06 43.72 17.12
C LEU A 1028 -6.94 45.10 17.81
N ARG A 1029 -8.06 45.80 18.01
CA ARG A 1029 -8.07 47.10 18.69
C ARG A 1029 -7.63 47.02 20.15
N GLN A 1030 -8.06 45.96 20.84
CA GLN A 1030 -7.71 45.70 22.24
C GLN A 1030 -6.22 45.37 22.42
N GLN A 1031 -5.62 44.66 21.45
CA GLN A 1031 -4.23 44.23 21.53
C GLN A 1031 -3.25 45.27 20.94
N HIS A 1032 -3.65 45.97 19.88
CA HIS A 1032 -2.80 46.89 19.11
C HIS A 1032 -3.62 48.10 18.57
N PRO A 1033 -3.95 49.10 19.41
CA PRO A 1033 -4.86 50.19 19.04
C PRO A 1033 -4.32 51.11 17.94
N GLU A 1034 -3.05 51.50 17.99
CA GLU A 1034 -2.44 52.39 16.97
C GLU A 1034 -2.40 51.74 15.59
N LEU A 1035 -2.06 50.45 15.52
CA LEU A 1035 -2.08 49.66 14.29
C LEU A 1035 -3.52 49.50 13.77
N THR A 1036 -4.50 49.34 14.66
CA THR A 1036 -5.91 49.24 14.27
C THR A 1036 -6.40 50.52 13.62
N ASP A 1037 -6.07 51.68 14.19
CA ASP A 1037 -6.46 52.99 13.63
C ASP A 1037 -5.79 53.26 12.27
N GLU A 1038 -4.57 52.77 12.07
CA GLU A 1038 -3.90 52.79 10.76
C GLU A 1038 -4.64 51.89 9.75
N LYS A 1039 -4.89 50.61 10.10
CA LYS A 1039 -5.55 49.65 9.21
C LYS A 1039 -7.00 49.99 8.91
N GLN A 1040 -7.74 50.55 9.86
CA GLN A 1040 -9.11 51.01 9.64
C GLN A 1040 -9.15 52.21 8.68
N ARG A 1041 -8.21 53.16 8.79
CA ARG A 1041 -8.09 54.26 7.82
C ARG A 1041 -7.80 53.75 6.40
N LEU A 1042 -6.92 52.76 6.28
CA LEU A 1042 -6.65 52.10 4.99
C LEU A 1042 -7.87 51.36 4.44
N LEU A 1043 -8.62 50.66 5.29
CA LEU A 1043 -9.82 49.92 4.88
C LEU A 1043 -10.97 50.85 4.46
N VAL A 1044 -11.19 51.97 5.15
CA VAL A 1044 -12.17 53.00 4.74
C VAL A 1044 -11.84 53.51 3.35
N ARG A 1045 -10.57 53.80 3.09
CA ARG A 1045 -10.11 54.22 1.76
C ARG A 1045 -10.28 53.11 0.73
N ASP A 1046 -9.91 51.87 1.04
CA ASP A 1046 -10.02 50.71 0.14
C ASP A 1046 -11.47 50.41 -0.24
N VAL A 1047 -12.41 50.46 0.71
CA VAL A 1047 -13.85 50.27 0.43
C VAL A 1047 -14.38 51.37 -0.49
N ALA A 1048 -14.03 52.63 -0.24
CA ALA A 1048 -14.44 53.75 -1.08
C ALA A 1048 -13.82 53.68 -2.50
N ASP A 1049 -12.53 53.36 -2.58
CA ASP A 1049 -11.80 53.22 -3.85
C ASP A 1049 -12.31 52.01 -4.65
N ARG A 1050 -12.63 50.88 -3.99
CA ARG A 1050 -13.20 49.68 -4.62
C ARG A 1050 -14.60 49.91 -5.17
N TYR A 1051 -15.49 50.57 -4.42
CA TYR A 1051 -16.81 50.93 -4.95
C TYR A 1051 -16.70 51.89 -6.13
N ARG A 1052 -15.85 52.93 -6.02
CA ARG A 1052 -15.60 53.88 -7.11
C ARG A 1052 -15.04 53.18 -8.34
N HIS A 1053 -14.14 52.21 -8.17
CA HIS A 1053 -13.61 51.42 -9.28
C HIS A 1053 -14.71 50.66 -10.02
N TYR A 1054 -15.63 49.99 -9.32
CA TYR A 1054 -16.74 49.28 -9.96
C TYR A 1054 -17.78 50.23 -10.58
N ALA A 1055 -18.01 51.40 -9.97
CA ALA A 1055 -18.85 52.43 -10.58
C ALA A 1055 -18.25 52.98 -11.88
N LEU A 1056 -16.94 53.29 -11.88
CA LEU A 1056 -16.22 53.72 -13.09
C LEU A 1056 -16.16 52.61 -14.15
N LEU A 1057 -15.98 51.36 -13.73
CA LEU A 1057 -16.00 50.21 -14.64
C LEU A 1057 -17.39 50.02 -15.26
N LYS A 1058 -18.45 50.23 -14.48
CA LYS A 1058 -19.82 50.25 -15.00
C LYS A 1058 -19.97 51.37 -16.03
N GLU A 1059 -19.61 52.61 -15.71
CA GLU A 1059 -19.67 53.75 -16.65
C GLU A 1059 -18.87 53.50 -17.94
N GLN A 1060 -17.68 52.91 -17.84
CA GLN A 1060 -16.83 52.57 -19.00
C GLN A 1060 -17.41 51.46 -19.89
N LEU A 1061 -18.30 50.64 -19.33
CA LEU A 1061 -18.99 49.55 -20.01
C LEU A 1061 -20.42 49.95 -20.44
N GLU A 1062 -20.83 51.20 -20.20
CA GLU A 1062 -22.08 51.71 -20.77
C GLU A 1062 -21.95 51.79 -22.29
N PRO A 1063 -22.97 51.35 -23.05
CA PRO A 1063 -22.96 51.53 -24.49
C PRO A 1063 -22.87 53.03 -24.78
N LYS A 1064 -21.89 53.42 -25.60
CA LYS A 1064 -21.77 54.81 -26.04
C LYS A 1064 -22.98 55.13 -26.91
N ASP A 1065 -23.57 56.29 -26.68
CA ASP A 1065 -24.65 56.78 -27.53
C ASP A 1065 -24.01 57.23 -28.86
N ASP A 1066 -24.13 56.40 -29.90
CA ASP A 1066 -23.58 56.67 -31.24
C ASP A 1066 -24.30 57.84 -31.95
N GLY A 1067 -25.22 58.52 -31.26
CA GLY A 1067 -25.97 59.67 -31.76
C GLY A 1067 -25.14 60.92 -32.07
N GLU A 1068 -23.95 61.09 -31.47
CA GLU A 1068 -23.04 62.18 -31.85
C GLU A 1068 -22.16 61.79 -33.06
N GLU A 1069 -21.83 60.52 -33.27
CA GLU A 1069 -21.07 60.08 -34.47
C GLU A 1069 -21.95 60.01 -35.73
N GLU A 1070 -23.27 59.80 -35.61
CA GLU A 1070 -24.19 59.90 -36.75
C GLU A 1070 -24.52 61.35 -37.12
N GLU A 1071 -24.56 62.30 -36.17
CA GLU A 1071 -24.66 63.74 -36.49
C GLU A 1071 -23.36 64.27 -37.13
N GLU A 1072 -22.19 63.86 -36.65
CA GLU A 1072 -20.89 64.25 -37.23
C GLU A 1072 -20.69 63.64 -38.63
N LYS A 1073 -21.11 62.39 -38.86
CA LYS A 1073 -21.11 61.77 -40.21
C LYS A 1073 -22.21 62.31 -41.13
N ALA A 1074 -23.34 62.76 -40.60
CA ALA A 1074 -24.40 63.38 -41.41
C ALA A 1074 -24.05 64.83 -41.79
N ASP A 1075 -23.28 65.54 -40.98
CA ASP A 1075 -22.75 66.86 -41.31
C ASP A 1075 -21.50 66.76 -42.20
N GLU A 1076 -20.61 65.77 -42.03
CA GLU A 1076 -19.52 65.48 -42.98
C GLU A 1076 -20.07 65.03 -44.35
N ALA A 1077 -21.15 64.24 -44.40
CA ALA A 1077 -21.80 63.85 -45.65
C ALA A 1077 -22.58 65.00 -46.32
N LYS A 1078 -22.98 66.04 -45.56
CA LYS A 1078 -23.53 67.29 -46.11
C LYS A 1078 -22.43 68.23 -46.61
N GLU A 1079 -21.27 68.29 -45.95
CA GLU A 1079 -20.09 69.01 -46.46
C GLU A 1079 -19.53 68.34 -47.72
N GLU A 1080 -19.44 67.00 -47.80
CA GLU A 1080 -19.02 66.31 -49.03
C GLU A 1080 -20.04 66.40 -50.18
N ALA A 1081 -21.32 66.61 -49.88
CA ALA A 1081 -22.34 66.90 -50.90
C ALA A 1081 -22.37 68.39 -51.32
N THR A 1082 -21.73 69.29 -50.58
CA THR A 1082 -21.65 70.74 -50.86
C THR A 1082 -20.36 71.41 -50.38
N ALA A 1083 -19.19 71.04 -50.94
CA ALA A 1083 -17.91 71.79 -50.85
C ALA A 1083 -17.24 71.97 -49.47
#